data_AF-A0A8C7PUW9-F1
#
_entry.id   AF-A0A8C7PUW9-F1
#
_cell.length_a   1.000
_cell.length_b   1.000
_cell.length_c   1.000
_cell.angle_alpha   90.00
_cell.angle_beta   90.00
_cell.angle_gamma   90.00
#
_symmetry.space_group_name_H-M   'P 1'
#
loop_
_entity.id
_entity.type
_entity.pdbx_description
1 polymer ?
#
loop_
_entity_poly.entity_id
_entity_poly.type
_entity_poly.pdbx_seq_one_letter_code
_entity_poly.pdbx_strand_id
1 'polypeptide(L)'
;MAICTPSCSIVCLVSFQIILIVNVQWPGADGLTFPQQYTIMHWARRIEQEIDRVFQHISGAQQLKGIYNEKRRQFSLVKNSPYEMVEKVASDIEKLLAKKRKALDRLASEAERVQRDHPWHDSVKEWNMTYYDSKAELDYQYSLQDGDGETVSPPLQVEFVYDPNFKNKVNYSFTAVQIPTDIYKGAPVILNELNWTQALEKVFMENSQEDPSLLWQAFGSATGVTRYYPATPWRAPDKIDLYDVRRRPWYIQGASSPKDMIILVDVSGSVSGLTLKLIKSSVMEMLDTLSDDDYVNVARFNEKAEAVVPCFKHLVQANVRNKKIFKEAVKLMQAKGTTDYKSGFHFAFNQLLNKTNVPRAHCNKIIMLFTDGGEDRAQDIFEQYNWPNKTVRVFTFSVGQHNYDVTPLQWIACANKGFYFEIRSICAIRINTQEYLDVLGRPMVLAGSRAKQVQWTNVYQDALGLGLVFTGTMPVFNLTVDGNSQNQLILGVMGVDVHLDEIKKLTPRYNLGANGYIYAIDPNGYLLLHPNLHPKLLDLPEPVTLDFLDAEVEDSSKQEIRKHMIDGRPGDMQIKTLVKSIDERYIDEGVRSYTWTPINGTDYSLGLVLPPYGEYYIQADLSDVMLQLQYLQSLLPSSFESGGHVFLAPREYCKRLHISDNNTQFLENFLSLMVEITPESEDCDQGLIHNLILDSGIIWQLASRVWKNKDIQTYGFLALFAATDGGVTRVFPNSAAESWDEDPEPFNSNYYRRSLDNKGYMFRAPPRASMDDPVTSENGTIGILVSTAVEVNLGGKNLKPAVVGVKLDLEAWVDKFKILASNVSDSRQGSQKCGPSRSCEMDCEVNTDDLLCYLIDDGGFLVMSNQRDHWKKVGLFFGDVDPYLMHALYNNSIYARRQSFQYQSACEPVSSSHTGAAPRGIFVPSIADMLSLAWWTSAAAWSVVQQLLYGLAYNSWLYTGDVLADGFDQKESSCVTIQSQFYFTNTTNSYNVLQDCGNCSRLFHAKRIENTNLLFVVAETLPCSSCEIERLTQVKTEFQEEDPCEVLNSARYRRGPTECWDYNIWENTSECGRGHSLQSSIGILFSIQLILTLLSL
;
A
#
# COMPACT_ATOMS: atom_id res chain seq x y z
N MET A 1 52.04 16.04 20.07
CA MET A 1 53.16 16.74 20.74
C MET A 1 53.25 16.15 22.14
N ALA A 2 54.12 15.15 22.33
CA ALA A 2 55.44 15.26 22.97
C ALA A 2 55.31 15.00 24.50
N ILE A 3 55.99 14.08 25.19
CA ILE A 3 57.22 13.30 24.95
C ILE A 3 57.31 12.14 25.99
N CYS A 4 57.73 10.95 25.53
CA CYS A 4 58.61 9.88 26.10
C CYS A 4 58.53 9.35 27.56
N THR A 5 58.13 8.07 27.71
CA THR A 5 58.89 6.82 28.10
C THR A 5 60.23 6.90 28.89
N PRO A 6 60.83 5.78 29.38
CA PRO A 6 60.39 4.62 30.19
C PRO A 6 61.49 4.14 31.23
N SER A 7 61.29 3.02 31.96
CA SER A 7 62.32 2.02 32.37
C SER A 7 61.71 0.92 33.27
N CYS A 8 61.76 -0.38 32.92
CA CYS A 8 62.82 -1.38 33.25
C CYS A 8 63.10 -1.48 34.77
N SER A 9 63.20 -2.61 35.48
CA SER A 9 63.33 -4.03 35.15
C SER A 9 63.58 -4.83 36.45
N ILE A 10 63.07 -6.08 36.53
CA ILE A 10 63.81 -7.33 36.88
C ILE A 10 63.85 -7.90 38.33
N VAL A 11 63.32 -9.14 38.44
CA VAL A 11 63.76 -10.36 39.23
C VAL A 11 63.36 -10.46 40.72
N CYS A 12 62.46 -11.41 41.11
CA CYS A 12 62.69 -12.84 41.50
C CYS A 12 63.50 -12.98 42.81
N LEU A 13 63.22 -13.78 43.85
CA LEU A 13 62.47 -15.03 44.08
C LEU A 13 62.24 -15.22 45.62
N VAL A 14 61.05 -15.73 46.00
CA VAL A 14 60.74 -16.84 46.94
C VAL A 14 61.48 -16.98 48.30
N SER A 15 60.78 -16.87 49.44
CA SER A 15 60.30 -18.00 50.30
C SER A 15 59.92 -17.59 51.76
N PHE A 16 58.73 -18.05 52.21
CA PHE A 16 58.29 -18.51 53.55
C PHE A 16 58.63 -17.68 54.82
N GLN A 17 57.75 -17.39 55.80
CA GLN A 17 56.56 -18.07 56.35
C GLN A 17 55.75 -17.10 57.28
N ILE A 18 54.44 -17.35 57.37
CA ILE A 18 53.58 -17.31 58.60
C ILE A 18 52.89 -16.00 59.08
N ILE A 19 51.55 -16.03 58.92
CA ILE A 19 50.44 -15.76 59.87
C ILE A 19 50.35 -14.40 60.60
N LEU A 20 49.36 -13.59 60.19
CA LEU A 20 48.28 -13.05 61.06
C LEU A 20 47.27 -12.26 60.21
N ILE A 21 46.20 -12.91 59.73
CA ILE A 21 44.99 -12.23 59.26
C ILE A 21 44.01 -12.25 60.43
N VAL A 22 43.74 -11.07 60.97
CA VAL A 22 42.68 -10.82 61.95
C VAL A 22 41.34 -10.95 61.20
N ASN A 23 40.63 -12.04 61.47
CA ASN A 23 39.22 -12.19 61.14
C ASN A 23 38.42 -11.22 62.02
N VAL A 24 37.90 -10.14 61.43
CA VAL A 24 36.71 -9.47 61.98
C VAL A 24 35.51 -10.16 61.34
N GLN A 25 34.92 -11.08 62.09
CA GLN A 25 33.62 -11.67 61.79
C GLN A 25 32.55 -10.58 61.97
N TRP A 26 32.01 -10.08 60.87
CA TRP A 26 30.68 -9.47 60.88
C TRP A 26 29.63 -10.60 60.90
N PRO A 27 28.51 -10.43 61.63
CA PRO A 27 27.46 -11.44 61.66
C PRO A 27 26.86 -11.60 60.26
N GLY A 28 26.71 -12.85 59.83
CA GLY A 28 26.22 -13.23 58.52
C GLY A 28 24.85 -12.65 58.21
N ALA A 29 24.78 -11.86 57.15
CA ALA A 29 23.61 -11.87 56.30
C ALA A 29 23.68 -13.16 55.49
N ASP A 30 22.64 -13.98 55.54
CA ASP A 30 22.49 -15.17 54.70
C ASP A 30 22.44 -14.74 53.23
N GLY A 31 23.60 -14.66 52.59
CA GLY A 31 23.71 -14.29 51.17
C GLY A 31 23.26 -15.43 50.29
N LEU A 32 22.05 -15.32 49.73
CA LEU A 32 21.57 -16.19 48.66
C LEU A 32 22.41 -15.96 47.39
N THR A 33 22.72 -17.04 46.67
CA THR A 33 23.57 -17.01 45.46
C THR A 33 22.75 -17.22 44.18
N PHE A 34 23.16 -16.61 43.06
CA PHE A 34 22.53 -16.84 41.76
C PHE A 34 22.55 -18.33 41.37
N PRO A 35 21.47 -18.89 40.80
CA PRO A 35 21.40 -20.32 40.49
C PRO A 35 22.48 -20.73 39.50
N GLN A 36 23.08 -21.91 39.71
CA GLN A 36 24.06 -22.42 38.76
C GLN A 36 23.42 -22.79 37.42
N GLN A 37 24.22 -22.73 36.35
CA GLN A 37 23.78 -23.08 34.99
C GLN A 37 23.10 -24.46 34.91
N TYR A 38 23.60 -25.45 35.65
CA TYR A 38 23.00 -26.79 35.72
C TYR A 38 21.58 -26.78 36.30
N THR A 39 21.36 -26.00 37.38
CA THR A 39 20.04 -25.85 38.01
C THR A 39 19.03 -25.26 37.03
N ILE A 40 19.41 -24.21 36.31
CA ILE A 40 18.53 -23.53 35.34
C ILE A 40 18.23 -24.44 34.14
N MET A 41 19.23 -25.21 33.67
CA MET A 41 19.01 -26.24 32.64
C MET A 41 18.05 -27.34 33.11
N HIS A 42 18.14 -27.74 34.37
CA HIS A 42 17.23 -28.72 34.96
C HIS A 42 15.79 -28.18 35.05
N TRP A 43 15.59 -26.93 35.47
CA TRP A 43 14.28 -26.27 35.47
C TRP A 43 13.70 -26.16 34.05
N ALA A 44 14.50 -25.71 33.07
CA ALA A 44 14.08 -25.63 31.67
C ALA A 44 13.60 -26.99 31.15
N ARG A 45 14.33 -28.07 31.46
CA ARG A 45 13.95 -29.43 31.07
C ARG A 45 12.66 -29.92 31.74
N ARG A 46 12.41 -29.55 33.00
CA ARG A 46 11.15 -29.86 33.69
C ARG A 46 9.97 -29.14 33.05
N ILE A 47 10.16 -27.88 32.68
CA ILE A 47 9.14 -27.09 31.96
C ILE A 47 8.84 -27.73 30.60
N GLU A 48 9.87 -28.07 29.84
CA GLU A 48 9.77 -28.76 28.54
C GLU A 48 8.96 -30.07 28.67
N GLN A 49 9.33 -30.93 29.62
CA GLN A 49 8.66 -32.21 29.85
C GLN A 49 7.19 -32.06 30.25
N GLU A 50 6.88 -31.03 31.04
CA GLU A 50 5.50 -30.77 31.46
C GLU A 50 4.66 -30.23 30.32
N ILE A 51 5.19 -29.31 29.50
CA ILE A 51 4.56 -28.84 28.26
C ILE A 51 4.28 -30.06 27.38
N ASP A 52 5.31 -30.81 26.98
CA ASP A 52 5.14 -31.95 26.08
C ASP A 52 4.12 -32.97 26.61
N ARG A 53 4.19 -33.32 27.89
CA ARG A 53 3.27 -34.27 28.52
C ARG A 53 1.82 -33.78 28.47
N VAL A 54 1.56 -32.55 28.91
CA VAL A 54 0.20 -32.03 29.06
C VAL A 54 -0.43 -31.79 27.69
N PHE A 55 0.28 -31.13 26.76
CA PHE A 55 -0.27 -30.82 25.45
C PHE A 55 -0.46 -32.07 24.59
N GLN A 56 0.47 -33.05 24.63
CA GLN A 56 0.27 -34.31 23.92
C GLN A 56 -0.94 -35.07 24.47
N HIS A 57 -1.12 -35.04 25.80
CA HIS A 57 -2.24 -35.72 26.42
C HIS A 57 -3.57 -35.06 26.08
N ILE A 58 -3.66 -33.72 26.08
CA ILE A 58 -4.94 -33.00 26.03
C ILE A 58 -5.36 -32.60 24.62
N SER A 59 -4.45 -32.02 23.82
CA SER A 59 -4.76 -31.50 22.48
C SER A 59 -5.41 -32.54 21.56
N GLY A 60 -4.97 -33.80 21.68
CA GLY A 60 -5.44 -34.90 20.85
C GLY A 60 -4.75 -34.99 19.49
N ALA A 61 -3.60 -34.31 19.28
CA ALA A 61 -2.87 -34.30 18.01
C ALA A 61 -2.54 -35.71 17.48
N GLN A 62 -2.08 -36.61 18.36
CA GLN A 62 -1.74 -37.99 17.99
C GLN A 62 -3.00 -38.81 17.63
N GLN A 63 -4.10 -38.59 18.34
CA GLN A 63 -5.38 -39.25 18.09
C GLN A 63 -5.96 -38.78 16.77
N LEU A 64 -5.87 -37.48 16.45
CA LEU A 64 -6.30 -36.93 15.17
C LEU A 64 -5.50 -37.52 14.01
N LYS A 65 -4.17 -37.68 14.17
CA LYS A 65 -3.33 -38.43 13.21
C LYS A 65 -3.82 -39.87 13.02
N GLY A 66 -4.24 -40.54 14.09
CA GLY A 66 -4.88 -41.86 14.02
C GLY A 66 -6.18 -41.86 13.22
N ILE A 67 -7.05 -40.86 13.45
CA ILE A 67 -8.33 -40.72 12.74
C ILE A 67 -8.12 -40.49 11.23
N TYR A 68 -7.17 -39.65 10.83
CA TYR A 68 -6.83 -39.48 9.39
C TYR A 68 -6.40 -40.80 8.74
N ASN A 69 -5.65 -41.65 9.46
CA ASN A 69 -5.28 -42.98 8.97
C ASN A 69 -6.48 -43.93 8.87
N GLU A 70 -7.39 -43.91 9.86
CA GLU A 70 -8.64 -44.69 9.84
C GLU A 70 -9.53 -44.30 8.65
N LYS A 71 -9.58 -43.01 8.33
CA LYS A 71 -10.44 -42.45 7.28
C LYS A 71 -9.80 -42.41 5.89
N ARG A 72 -8.64 -43.01 5.69
CA ARG A 72 -7.88 -42.98 4.43
C ARG A 72 -8.67 -43.38 3.18
N ARG A 73 -9.70 -44.22 3.31
CA ARG A 73 -10.56 -44.64 2.18
C ARG A 73 -11.57 -43.58 1.72
N GLN A 74 -11.80 -42.53 2.51
CA GLN A 74 -12.79 -41.48 2.25
C GLN A 74 -12.21 -40.27 1.50
N PHE A 75 -10.92 -40.29 1.18
CA PHE A 75 -10.26 -39.21 0.46
C PHE A 75 -9.10 -39.73 -0.38
N SER A 76 -8.75 -38.98 -1.42
CA SER A 76 -7.58 -39.19 -2.26
C SER A 76 -6.54 -38.10 -2.02
N LEU A 77 -5.28 -38.39 -2.39
CA LEU A 77 -4.18 -37.44 -2.30
C LEU A 77 -3.81 -36.99 -3.70
N VAL A 78 -4.11 -35.74 -4.01
CA VAL A 78 -3.80 -35.12 -5.30
C VAL A 78 -2.48 -34.38 -5.17
N LYS A 79 -1.63 -34.51 -6.19
CA LYS A 79 -0.34 -33.81 -6.25
C LYS A 79 -0.55 -32.44 -6.88
N ASN A 80 -0.08 -31.39 -6.21
CA ASN A 80 0.06 -30.07 -6.79
C ASN A 80 1.29 -30.08 -7.71
N SER A 81 1.08 -29.95 -9.02
CA SER A 81 2.16 -29.71 -9.99
C SER A 81 2.30 -28.20 -10.17
N PRO A 82 3.31 -27.54 -9.56
CA PRO A 82 3.37 -26.08 -9.52
C PRO A 82 3.42 -25.45 -10.92
N TYR A 83 4.16 -26.07 -11.83
CA TYR A 83 4.30 -25.58 -13.20
C TYR A 83 2.99 -25.64 -13.98
N GLU A 84 2.29 -26.78 -13.98
CA GLU A 84 1.01 -26.95 -14.67
C GLU A 84 -0.07 -26.01 -14.11
N MET A 85 -0.05 -25.76 -12.80
CA MET A 85 -0.98 -24.82 -12.16
C MET A 85 -0.74 -23.38 -12.62
N VAL A 86 0.53 -22.95 -12.59
CA VAL A 86 0.91 -21.59 -13.02
C VAL A 86 0.60 -21.40 -14.50
N GLU A 87 0.89 -22.38 -15.34
CA GLU A 87 0.58 -22.35 -16.78
C GLU A 87 -0.93 -22.29 -17.04
N LYS A 88 -1.72 -23.10 -16.33
CA LYS A 88 -3.19 -23.07 -16.43
C LYS A 88 -3.75 -21.70 -16.04
N VAL A 89 -3.36 -21.18 -14.89
CA VAL A 89 -3.83 -19.87 -14.40
C VAL A 89 -3.39 -18.75 -15.34
N ALA A 90 -2.14 -18.79 -15.83
CA ALA A 90 -1.66 -17.84 -16.82
C ALA A 90 -2.50 -17.87 -18.12
N SER A 91 -2.85 -19.07 -18.61
CA SER A 91 -3.72 -19.23 -19.78
C SER A 91 -5.15 -18.72 -19.55
N ASP A 92 -5.70 -18.91 -18.35
CA ASP A 92 -7.05 -18.44 -18.02
C ASP A 92 -7.09 -16.91 -17.87
N ILE A 93 -6.04 -16.30 -17.29
CA ILE A 93 -5.86 -14.85 -17.27
C ILE A 93 -5.68 -14.30 -18.69
N GLU A 94 -4.85 -14.95 -19.53
CA GLU A 94 -4.68 -14.56 -20.94
C GLU A 94 -6.03 -14.53 -21.68
N LYS A 95 -6.87 -15.56 -21.53
CA LYS A 95 -8.21 -15.60 -22.15
C LYS A 95 -9.11 -14.48 -21.62
N LEU A 96 -9.07 -14.20 -20.32
CA LEU A 96 -9.84 -13.11 -19.72
C LEU A 96 -9.45 -11.77 -20.33
N LEU A 97 -8.14 -11.46 -20.33
CA LEU A 97 -7.62 -10.20 -20.86
C LEU A 97 -7.83 -10.09 -22.38
N ALA A 98 -7.77 -11.20 -23.11
CA ALA A 98 -8.07 -11.24 -24.54
C ALA A 98 -9.53 -10.89 -24.86
N LYS A 99 -10.50 -11.33 -24.03
CA LYS A 99 -11.91 -10.94 -24.17
C LYS A 99 -12.09 -9.43 -23.96
N LYS A 100 -11.50 -8.87 -22.91
CA LYS A 100 -11.56 -7.42 -22.63
C LYS A 100 -10.89 -6.61 -23.74
N ARG A 101 -9.75 -7.07 -24.26
CA ARG A 101 -9.08 -6.48 -25.44
C ARG A 101 -9.98 -6.44 -26.67
N LYS A 102 -10.74 -7.51 -26.95
CA LYS A 102 -11.69 -7.55 -28.07
C LYS A 102 -12.83 -6.53 -27.90
N ALA A 103 -13.33 -6.35 -26.67
CA ALA A 103 -14.36 -5.34 -26.37
C ALA A 103 -13.84 -3.92 -26.60
N LEU A 104 -12.61 -3.62 -26.16
CA LEU A 104 -11.93 -2.36 -26.42
C LEU A 104 -11.77 -2.10 -27.93
N ASP A 105 -11.27 -3.09 -28.69
CA ASP A 105 -11.00 -2.98 -30.13
C ASP A 105 -12.25 -2.53 -30.91
N ARG A 106 -13.40 -3.12 -30.57
CA ARG A 106 -14.70 -2.74 -31.12
C ARG A 106 -15.11 -1.33 -30.73
N LEU A 107 -14.98 -0.96 -29.45
CA LEU A 107 -15.34 0.36 -28.96
C LEU A 107 -14.53 1.47 -29.64
N ALA A 108 -13.20 1.32 -29.72
CA ALA A 108 -12.37 2.34 -30.37
C ALA A 108 -12.67 2.42 -31.87
N SER A 109 -12.81 1.28 -32.56
CA SER A 109 -13.13 1.26 -33.99
C SER A 109 -14.46 1.95 -34.31
N GLU A 110 -15.49 1.72 -33.48
CA GLU A 110 -16.77 2.40 -33.63
C GLU A 110 -16.71 3.88 -33.27
N ALA A 111 -15.97 4.27 -32.23
CA ALA A 111 -15.80 5.68 -31.87
C ALA A 111 -15.15 6.49 -33.00
N GLU A 112 -14.10 5.96 -33.63
CA GLU A 112 -13.45 6.60 -34.77
C GLU A 112 -14.38 6.71 -35.99
N ARG A 113 -15.18 5.66 -36.25
CA ARG A 113 -16.15 5.65 -37.34
C ARG A 113 -17.24 6.70 -37.12
N VAL A 114 -17.85 6.70 -35.93
CA VAL A 114 -18.93 7.62 -35.56
C VAL A 114 -18.47 9.07 -35.65
N GLN A 115 -17.30 9.38 -35.08
CA GLN A 115 -16.85 10.76 -35.05
C GLN A 115 -16.41 11.28 -36.43
N ARG A 116 -15.87 10.40 -37.29
CA ARG A 116 -15.57 10.77 -38.68
C ARG A 116 -16.83 11.15 -39.46
N ASP A 117 -17.95 10.49 -39.17
CA ASP A 117 -19.21 10.68 -39.88
C ASP A 117 -20.08 11.80 -39.24
N HIS A 118 -19.64 12.39 -38.11
CA HIS A 118 -20.39 13.39 -37.33
C HIS A 118 -20.23 14.81 -37.89
N PRO A 119 -21.34 15.52 -38.22
CA PRO A 119 -21.29 16.93 -38.60
C PRO A 119 -21.23 17.85 -37.37
N TRP A 120 -20.29 18.81 -37.39
CA TRP A 120 -20.18 19.83 -36.34
C TRP A 120 -21.35 20.82 -36.38
N HIS A 121 -21.98 21.08 -35.23
CA HIS A 121 -23.09 22.01 -35.10
C HIS A 121 -22.84 23.04 -33.98
N ASP A 122 -22.70 24.32 -34.33
CA ASP A 122 -22.49 25.41 -33.36
C ASP A 122 -23.76 25.85 -32.62
N SER A 123 -24.94 25.55 -33.17
CA SER A 123 -26.25 26.00 -32.65
C SER A 123 -26.95 24.98 -31.75
N VAL A 124 -26.26 23.91 -31.32
CA VAL A 124 -26.84 22.91 -30.41
C VAL A 124 -27.05 23.56 -29.05
N LYS A 125 -28.21 23.29 -28.46
CA LYS A 125 -28.57 23.76 -27.12
C LYS A 125 -28.77 22.56 -26.22
N GLU A 126 -28.45 22.73 -24.94
CA GLU A 126 -28.47 21.66 -23.94
C GLU A 126 -29.80 20.92 -23.87
N TRP A 127 -30.94 21.61 -23.93
CA TRP A 127 -32.27 20.99 -23.88
C TRP A 127 -32.62 20.11 -25.09
N ASN A 128 -31.84 20.15 -26.18
CA ASN A 128 -32.04 19.27 -27.34
C ASN A 128 -31.38 17.90 -27.15
N MET A 129 -30.68 17.66 -26.03
CA MET A 129 -29.85 16.49 -25.82
C MET A 129 -30.41 15.61 -24.71
N THR A 130 -30.44 14.31 -24.96
CA THR A 130 -30.95 13.29 -24.04
C THR A 130 -29.80 12.44 -23.52
N TYR A 131 -29.26 12.78 -22.36
CA TYR A 131 -28.21 12.00 -21.68
C TYR A 131 -28.46 11.99 -20.16
N TYR A 132 -27.93 10.98 -19.47
CA TYR A 132 -27.96 10.91 -18.01
C TYR A 132 -26.67 11.52 -17.45
N ASP A 133 -26.81 12.66 -16.76
CA ASP A 133 -25.71 13.30 -16.03
C ASP A 133 -25.56 12.62 -14.65
N SER A 134 -24.39 12.06 -14.41
CA SER A 134 -24.10 11.32 -13.19
C SER A 134 -24.13 12.17 -11.91
N LYS A 135 -24.00 13.50 -12.02
CA LYS A 135 -24.02 14.44 -10.90
C LYS A 135 -25.39 15.10 -10.68
N ALA A 136 -26.40 14.75 -11.49
CA ALA A 136 -27.69 15.44 -11.52
C ALA A 136 -28.46 15.42 -10.19
N GLU A 137 -28.37 14.34 -9.39
CA GLU A 137 -29.06 14.27 -8.09
C GLU A 137 -28.50 15.30 -7.08
N LEU A 138 -27.18 15.53 -7.09
CA LEU A 138 -26.56 16.58 -6.27
C LEU A 138 -26.99 17.97 -6.75
N ASP A 139 -26.90 18.22 -8.06
CA ASP A 139 -27.26 19.52 -8.64
C ASP A 139 -28.74 19.88 -8.34
N TYR A 140 -29.64 18.89 -8.40
CA TYR A 140 -31.06 19.07 -8.05
C TYR A 140 -31.24 19.37 -6.54
N GLN A 141 -30.53 18.66 -5.66
CA GLN A 141 -30.63 18.88 -4.21
C GLN A 141 -30.09 20.25 -3.77
N TYR A 142 -29.04 20.76 -4.42
CA TYR A 142 -28.56 22.13 -4.21
C TYR A 142 -29.53 23.18 -4.75
N SER A 143 -30.09 22.97 -5.95
CA SER A 143 -31.05 23.92 -6.54
C SER A 143 -32.34 24.09 -5.72
N LEU A 144 -32.77 23.04 -4.99
CA LEU A 144 -33.91 23.11 -4.07
C LEU A 144 -33.61 23.92 -2.78
N GLN A 145 -32.33 24.06 -2.40
CA GLN A 145 -31.92 24.85 -1.24
C GLN A 145 -31.77 26.35 -1.56
N ASP A 146 -31.37 26.70 -2.79
CA ASP A 146 -31.07 28.10 -3.17
C ASP A 146 -32.30 28.92 -3.64
N GLY A 147 -33.51 28.34 -3.70
CA GLY A 147 -34.75 29.11 -3.87
C GLY A 147 -34.95 29.80 -5.22
N ASP A 148 -33.99 29.69 -6.15
CA ASP A 148 -34.12 30.21 -7.51
C ASP A 148 -34.99 29.27 -8.35
N GLY A 149 -36.27 29.66 -8.48
CA GLY A 149 -37.30 28.95 -9.24
C GLY A 149 -37.14 29.01 -10.77
N GLU A 150 -35.95 28.75 -11.31
CA GLU A 150 -35.83 28.40 -12.72
C GLU A 150 -36.26 26.94 -12.93
N THR A 151 -37.12 26.72 -13.93
CA THR A 151 -37.63 25.39 -14.31
C THR A 151 -36.51 24.54 -14.90
N VAL A 152 -35.71 23.93 -14.03
CA VAL A 152 -34.78 22.86 -14.40
C VAL A 152 -35.62 21.66 -14.80
N SER A 153 -35.46 21.20 -16.05
CA SER A 153 -36.08 19.96 -16.52
C SER A 153 -35.78 18.84 -15.54
N PRO A 154 -36.76 18.03 -15.10
CA PRO A 154 -36.48 16.94 -14.18
C PRO A 154 -35.38 16.07 -14.80
N PRO A 155 -34.32 15.73 -14.05
CA PRO A 155 -33.32 14.80 -14.55
C PRO A 155 -34.02 13.52 -15.00
N LEU A 156 -33.47 12.88 -16.03
CA LEU A 156 -34.01 11.61 -16.54
C LEU A 156 -34.17 10.67 -15.33
N GLN A 157 -35.40 10.36 -14.93
CA GLN A 157 -35.66 9.51 -13.77
C GLN A 157 -35.36 8.08 -14.18
N VAL A 158 -34.14 7.65 -13.86
CA VAL A 158 -33.64 6.30 -14.12
C VAL A 158 -33.81 5.47 -12.85
N GLU A 159 -34.36 4.27 -12.97
CA GLU A 159 -34.44 3.32 -11.86
C GLU A 159 -33.12 2.54 -11.73
N PHE A 160 -32.48 2.59 -10.57
CA PHE A 160 -31.22 1.90 -10.31
C PHE A 160 -31.42 0.65 -9.46
N VAL A 161 -30.83 -0.47 -9.89
CA VAL A 161 -30.87 -1.77 -9.21
C VAL A 161 -29.50 -2.07 -8.63
N TYR A 162 -29.44 -2.52 -7.38
CA TYR A 162 -28.18 -2.92 -6.76
C TYR A 162 -27.61 -4.17 -7.44
N ASP A 163 -26.37 -4.08 -7.91
CA ASP A 163 -25.66 -5.20 -8.53
C ASP A 163 -24.42 -5.58 -7.70
N PRO A 164 -24.31 -6.84 -7.23
CA PRO A 164 -23.16 -7.31 -6.45
C PRO A 164 -21.81 -7.22 -7.18
N ASN A 165 -21.78 -7.37 -8.51
CA ASN A 165 -20.54 -7.31 -9.27
C ASN A 165 -19.96 -5.89 -9.26
N PHE A 166 -20.83 -4.88 -9.28
CA PHE A 166 -20.45 -3.47 -9.24
C PHE A 166 -20.39 -2.89 -7.82
N LYS A 167 -20.89 -3.63 -6.82
CA LYS A 167 -21.07 -3.20 -5.41
C LYS A 167 -21.84 -1.87 -5.28
N ASN A 168 -22.64 -1.53 -6.29
CA ASN A 168 -23.34 -0.25 -6.40
C ASN A 168 -24.69 -0.42 -7.12
N LYS A 169 -25.52 0.62 -7.11
CA LYS A 169 -26.78 0.65 -7.84
C LYS A 169 -26.53 1.09 -9.28
N VAL A 170 -26.89 0.24 -10.23
CA VAL A 170 -26.60 0.43 -11.65
C VAL A 170 -27.87 0.35 -12.50
N ASN A 171 -27.81 0.93 -13.70
CA ASN A 171 -28.83 0.81 -14.73
C ASN A 171 -28.18 0.38 -16.06
N TYR A 172 -28.69 -0.72 -16.61
CA TYR A 172 -28.16 -1.32 -17.83
C TYR A 172 -28.78 -0.77 -19.13
N SER A 173 -29.79 0.09 -19.04
CA SER A 173 -30.49 0.68 -20.20
C SER A 173 -29.83 1.97 -20.71
N PHE A 174 -29.06 2.65 -19.86
CA PHE A 174 -28.44 3.92 -20.17
C PHE A 174 -26.95 3.95 -19.83
N THR A 175 -26.23 4.84 -20.49
CA THR A 175 -24.88 5.28 -20.10
C THR A 175 -24.93 6.51 -19.21
N ALA A 176 -23.96 6.64 -18.31
CA ALA A 176 -23.79 7.83 -17.48
C ALA A 176 -22.65 8.71 -18.01
N VAL A 177 -22.82 10.02 -17.83
CA VAL A 177 -21.84 11.03 -18.24
C VAL A 177 -21.36 11.80 -17.02
N GLN A 178 -20.05 11.80 -16.82
CA GLN A 178 -19.37 12.64 -15.84
C GLN A 178 -18.68 13.80 -16.57
N ILE A 179 -18.98 15.01 -16.10
CA ILE A 179 -18.34 16.25 -16.55
C ILE A 179 -17.57 16.83 -15.35
N PRO A 180 -16.28 17.18 -15.51
CA PRO A 180 -15.52 17.90 -14.50
C PRO A 180 -16.20 19.21 -14.10
N THR A 181 -16.13 19.55 -12.82
CA THR A 181 -16.86 20.69 -12.23
C THR A 181 -16.41 22.05 -12.78
N ASP A 182 -15.18 22.13 -13.31
CA ASP A 182 -14.59 23.32 -13.92
C ASP A 182 -14.94 23.50 -15.42
N ILE A 183 -15.64 22.53 -16.02
CA ILE A 183 -16.04 22.56 -17.43
C ILE A 183 -17.53 22.92 -17.55
N TYR A 184 -17.82 23.94 -18.36
CA TYR A 184 -19.20 24.36 -18.60
C TYR A 184 -19.94 23.39 -19.53
N LYS A 185 -21.01 22.75 -19.03
CA LYS A 185 -21.81 21.74 -19.74
C LYS A 185 -22.44 22.27 -21.04
N GLY A 186 -22.85 23.55 -21.05
CA GLY A 186 -23.50 24.20 -22.21
C GLY A 186 -22.54 24.67 -23.31
N ALA A 187 -21.22 24.42 -23.20
CA ALA A 187 -20.27 24.82 -24.21
C ALA A 187 -20.48 24.02 -25.52
N PRO A 188 -20.46 24.65 -26.72
CA PRO A 188 -20.70 23.95 -27.99
C PRO A 188 -19.79 22.74 -28.22
N VAL A 189 -18.54 22.83 -27.74
CA VAL A 189 -17.56 21.72 -27.81
C VAL A 189 -18.06 20.50 -27.03
N ILE A 190 -18.53 20.71 -25.79
CA ILE A 190 -19.05 19.66 -24.92
C ILE A 190 -20.36 19.10 -25.46
N LEU A 191 -21.24 19.96 -25.96
CA LEU A 191 -22.52 19.54 -26.54
C LEU A 191 -22.33 18.66 -27.78
N ASN A 192 -21.37 18.99 -28.65
CA ASN A 192 -21.03 18.14 -29.79
C ASN A 192 -20.42 16.81 -29.35
N GLU A 193 -19.54 16.81 -28.35
CA GLU A 193 -18.96 15.58 -27.79
C GLU A 193 -20.04 14.62 -27.29
N LEU A 194 -20.97 15.14 -26.49
CA LEU A 194 -22.07 14.36 -25.95
C LEU A 194 -23.01 13.79 -27.02
N ASN A 195 -23.17 14.51 -28.15
CA ASN A 195 -24.01 14.11 -29.26
C ASN A 195 -23.43 12.91 -30.03
N TRP A 196 -22.18 12.99 -30.49
CA TRP A 196 -21.59 11.89 -31.25
C TRP A 196 -21.30 10.68 -30.37
N THR A 197 -20.88 10.89 -29.11
CA THR A 197 -20.64 9.79 -28.16
C THR A 197 -21.92 9.04 -27.81
N GLN A 198 -23.13 9.52 -28.17
CA GLN A 198 -24.40 8.84 -27.88
C GLN A 198 -24.46 7.50 -28.62
N ALA A 199 -23.87 7.42 -29.81
CA ALA A 199 -23.86 6.19 -30.59
C ALA A 199 -23.09 5.04 -29.91
N LEU A 200 -22.19 5.35 -28.97
CA LEU A 200 -21.40 4.37 -28.24
C LEU A 200 -22.23 3.55 -27.24
N GLU A 201 -23.36 4.09 -26.77
CA GLU A 201 -24.29 3.43 -25.85
C GLU A 201 -24.71 2.04 -26.34
N LYS A 202 -25.01 1.91 -27.63
CA LYS A 202 -25.34 0.64 -28.26
C LYS A 202 -24.20 -0.38 -28.16
N VAL A 203 -22.97 0.07 -28.42
CA VAL A 203 -21.78 -0.81 -28.40
C VAL A 203 -21.45 -1.25 -26.98
N PHE A 204 -21.58 -0.35 -26.00
CA PHE A 204 -21.41 -0.69 -24.58
C PHE A 204 -22.38 -1.78 -24.13
N MET A 205 -23.65 -1.67 -24.52
CA MET A 205 -24.68 -2.68 -24.24
C MET A 205 -24.38 -4.02 -24.95
N GLU A 206 -24.00 -3.99 -26.23
CA GLU A 206 -23.65 -5.21 -26.98
C GLU A 206 -22.46 -5.95 -26.36
N ASN A 207 -21.44 -5.22 -25.90
CA ASN A 207 -20.30 -5.80 -25.21
C ASN A 207 -20.69 -6.47 -23.89
N SER A 208 -21.55 -5.83 -23.10
CA SER A 208 -22.03 -6.38 -21.83
C SER A 208 -22.95 -7.59 -22.02
N GLN A 209 -23.71 -7.64 -23.13
CA GLN A 209 -24.51 -8.81 -23.50
C GLN A 209 -23.64 -9.99 -23.98
N GLU A 210 -22.54 -9.73 -24.70
CA GLU A 210 -21.58 -10.78 -25.11
C GLU A 210 -20.76 -11.30 -23.92
N ASP A 211 -20.37 -10.43 -22.99
CA ASP A 211 -19.60 -10.78 -21.79
C ASP A 211 -20.22 -10.16 -20.52
N PRO A 212 -21.07 -10.91 -19.79
CA PRO A 212 -21.65 -10.45 -18.53
C PRO A 212 -20.65 -10.23 -17.39
N SER A 213 -19.40 -10.70 -17.52
CA SER A 213 -18.34 -10.46 -16.52
C SER A 213 -17.68 -9.09 -16.68
N LEU A 214 -18.04 -8.33 -17.73
CA LEU A 214 -17.45 -7.04 -18.04
C LEU A 214 -17.94 -5.98 -17.05
N LEU A 215 -16.97 -5.36 -16.38
CA LEU A 215 -17.15 -4.28 -15.43
C LEU A 215 -17.30 -2.93 -16.17
N TRP A 216 -16.83 -1.84 -15.56
CA TRP A 216 -16.95 -0.50 -16.16
C TRP A 216 -16.27 -0.45 -17.52
N GLN A 217 -17.04 0.00 -18.51
CA GLN A 217 -16.54 0.44 -19.80
C GLN A 217 -16.61 1.96 -19.80
N ALA A 218 -15.52 2.63 -20.15
CA ALA A 218 -15.45 4.09 -20.14
C ALA A 218 -14.78 4.64 -21.40
N PHE A 219 -15.31 5.75 -21.91
CA PHE A 219 -14.67 6.62 -22.87
C PHE A 219 -14.33 7.94 -22.18
N GLY A 220 -13.03 8.23 -22.04
CA GLY A 220 -12.54 9.54 -21.61
C GLY A 220 -12.22 10.39 -22.84
N SER A 221 -12.95 11.47 -23.06
CA SER A 221 -12.71 12.41 -24.16
C SER A 221 -11.53 13.34 -23.85
N ALA A 222 -10.81 13.78 -24.87
CA ALA A 222 -9.78 14.81 -24.77
C ALA A 222 -10.33 16.15 -24.25
N THR A 223 -11.65 16.35 -24.38
CA THR A 223 -12.36 17.51 -23.82
C THR A 223 -12.58 17.43 -22.31
N GLY A 224 -12.33 16.28 -21.68
CA GLY A 224 -12.54 16.02 -20.25
C GLY A 224 -13.87 15.34 -19.91
N VAL A 225 -14.79 15.18 -20.87
CA VAL A 225 -16.05 14.45 -20.68
C VAL A 225 -15.77 12.95 -20.57
N THR A 226 -16.36 12.29 -19.58
CA THR A 226 -16.28 10.83 -19.41
C THR A 226 -17.65 10.22 -19.59
N ARG A 227 -17.77 9.21 -20.45
CA ARG A 227 -19.00 8.42 -20.59
C ARG A 227 -18.72 6.98 -20.20
N TYR A 228 -19.50 6.42 -19.30
CA TYR A 228 -19.29 5.08 -18.78
C TYR A 228 -20.59 4.26 -18.70
N TYR A 229 -20.43 2.94 -18.72
CA TYR A 229 -21.51 1.95 -18.71
C TYR A 229 -21.21 0.81 -17.72
N PRO A 230 -22.21 0.31 -16.97
CA PRO A 230 -23.61 0.78 -16.89
C PRO A 230 -23.74 2.17 -16.23
N ALA A 231 -24.92 2.79 -16.29
CA ALA A 231 -25.14 4.06 -15.62
C ALA A 231 -25.21 3.87 -14.09
N THR A 232 -24.48 4.71 -13.34
CA THR A 232 -24.59 4.82 -11.87
C THR A 232 -24.50 6.29 -11.48
N PRO A 233 -25.22 6.73 -10.42
CA PRO A 233 -25.00 8.04 -9.84
C PRO A 233 -23.54 8.18 -9.37
N TRP A 234 -22.99 9.38 -9.52
CA TRP A 234 -21.62 9.68 -9.14
C TRP A 234 -21.51 9.78 -7.61
N ARG A 235 -20.52 9.08 -7.04
CA ARG A 235 -20.22 9.18 -5.61
C ARG A 235 -19.41 10.45 -5.35
N ALA A 236 -20.09 11.60 -5.30
CA ALA A 236 -19.44 12.84 -4.92
C ALA A 236 -19.07 12.80 -3.42
N PRO A 237 -17.82 13.10 -3.03
CA PRO A 237 -17.50 13.31 -1.63
C PRO A 237 -18.29 14.51 -1.07
N ASP A 238 -18.36 14.66 0.27
CA ASP A 238 -18.95 15.85 0.93
C ASP A 238 -18.23 17.18 0.56
N LYS A 239 -17.17 17.12 -0.26
CA LYS A 239 -16.37 18.24 -0.77
C LYS A 239 -16.47 18.34 -2.30
N ILE A 240 -16.04 19.46 -2.85
CA ILE A 240 -16.00 19.69 -4.31
C ILE A 240 -15.26 18.56 -5.02
N ASP A 241 -15.92 17.91 -5.98
CA ASP A 241 -15.32 16.89 -6.83
C ASP A 241 -14.31 17.52 -7.81
N LEU A 242 -13.04 17.13 -7.70
CA LEU A 242 -11.94 17.54 -8.57
C LEU A 242 -11.58 16.46 -9.60
N TYR A 243 -12.42 15.44 -9.80
CA TYR A 243 -12.20 14.39 -10.79
C TYR A 243 -12.09 14.96 -12.21
N ASP A 244 -10.99 14.64 -12.88
CA ASP A 244 -10.77 14.85 -14.31
C ASP A 244 -10.16 13.57 -14.89
N VAL A 245 -10.76 13.06 -15.97
CA VAL A 245 -10.34 11.81 -16.61
C VAL A 245 -8.95 11.90 -17.21
N ARG A 246 -8.55 13.08 -17.70
CA ARG A 246 -7.26 13.29 -18.37
C ARG A 246 -6.07 13.18 -17.43
N ARG A 247 -6.32 13.30 -16.13
CA ARG A 247 -5.33 13.13 -15.06
C ARG A 247 -5.21 11.69 -14.59
N ARG A 248 -6.11 10.81 -15.02
CA ARG A 248 -6.11 9.43 -14.53
C ARG A 248 -4.97 8.66 -15.17
N PRO A 249 -4.24 7.82 -14.42
CA PRO A 249 -3.13 7.04 -14.95
C PRO A 249 -3.48 6.28 -16.23
N TRP A 250 -4.70 5.73 -16.28
CA TRP A 250 -5.21 5.01 -17.44
C TRP A 250 -5.34 5.87 -18.71
N TYR A 251 -5.78 7.13 -18.56
CA TYR A 251 -5.84 8.04 -19.69
C TYR A 251 -4.44 8.43 -20.15
N ILE A 252 -3.55 8.80 -19.24
CA ILE A 252 -2.19 9.28 -19.55
C ILE A 252 -1.38 8.23 -20.31
N GLN A 253 -1.44 6.98 -19.85
CA GLN A 253 -0.75 5.85 -20.45
C GLN A 253 -1.29 5.52 -21.85
N GLY A 254 -2.60 5.63 -22.05
CA GLY A 254 -3.20 5.46 -23.38
C GLY A 254 -2.97 6.65 -24.33
N ALA A 255 -2.77 7.86 -23.80
CA ALA A 255 -2.66 9.10 -24.59
C ALA A 255 -1.25 9.38 -25.12
N SER A 256 -0.20 8.88 -24.46
CA SER A 256 1.18 9.20 -24.84
C SER A 256 2.16 8.07 -24.52
N SER A 257 3.24 7.97 -25.28
CA SER A 257 4.35 7.06 -24.98
C SER A 257 5.27 7.61 -23.86
N PRO A 258 6.03 6.74 -23.17
CA PRO A 258 6.91 7.15 -22.06
C PRO A 258 7.84 8.32 -22.40
N LYS A 259 8.22 9.10 -21.39
CA LYS A 259 9.01 10.33 -21.61
C LYS A 259 10.15 10.54 -20.62
N ASP A 260 11.27 11.02 -21.16
CA ASP A 260 12.40 11.60 -20.45
C ASP A 260 12.22 13.13 -20.40
N MET A 261 11.82 13.65 -19.24
CA MET A 261 11.44 15.04 -19.01
C MET A 261 12.44 15.79 -18.15
N ILE A 262 12.80 17.01 -18.57
CA ILE A 262 13.47 17.98 -17.70
C ILE A 262 12.60 19.20 -17.50
N ILE A 263 12.32 19.52 -16.24
CA ILE A 263 11.61 20.72 -15.85
C ILE A 263 12.63 21.78 -15.46
N LEU A 264 12.72 22.85 -16.25
CA LEU A 264 13.51 24.04 -15.98
C LEU A 264 12.64 25.10 -15.31
N VAL A 265 13.05 25.53 -14.12
CA VAL A 265 12.36 26.55 -13.33
C VAL A 265 13.22 27.80 -13.24
N ASP A 266 12.69 28.91 -13.74
CA ASP A 266 13.29 30.23 -13.53
C ASP A 266 13.12 30.64 -12.07
N VAL A 267 14.25 30.91 -11.40
CA VAL A 267 14.29 31.43 -10.02
C VAL A 267 15.00 32.79 -9.94
N SER A 268 14.98 33.55 -11.02
CA SER A 268 15.45 34.94 -11.06
C SER A 268 14.62 35.87 -10.15
N GLY A 269 15.11 37.09 -9.94
CA GLY A 269 14.40 38.08 -9.11
C GLY A 269 13.02 38.49 -9.65
N SER A 270 12.79 38.40 -10.97
CA SER A 270 11.54 38.84 -11.61
C SER A 270 10.34 38.00 -11.19
N VAL A 271 10.53 36.68 -11.06
CA VAL A 271 9.47 35.73 -10.70
C VAL A 271 9.08 35.82 -9.21
N SER A 272 9.73 36.65 -8.40
CA SER A 272 9.46 36.73 -6.96
C SER A 272 8.00 37.12 -6.65
N GLY A 273 7.40 36.51 -5.61
CA GLY A 273 6.01 36.78 -5.21
C GLY A 273 5.00 35.77 -5.78
N LEU A 274 3.91 36.26 -6.38
CA LEU A 274 2.80 35.43 -6.86
C LEU A 274 3.23 34.48 -7.99
N THR A 275 4.09 34.94 -8.90
CA THR A 275 4.54 34.17 -10.04
C THR A 275 5.31 32.93 -9.62
N LEU A 276 6.30 33.03 -8.72
CA LEU A 276 7.01 31.88 -8.17
C LEU A 276 6.05 30.92 -7.45
N LYS A 277 5.02 31.43 -6.75
CA LYS A 277 4.00 30.58 -6.12
C LYS A 277 3.22 29.78 -7.17
N LEU A 278 2.80 30.41 -8.26
CA LEU A 278 2.12 29.75 -9.36
C LEU A 278 3.03 28.75 -10.08
N ILE A 279 4.31 29.08 -10.30
CA ILE A 279 5.30 28.17 -10.90
C ILE A 279 5.47 26.92 -10.02
N LYS A 280 5.67 27.10 -8.70
CA LYS A 280 5.76 25.97 -7.76
C LYS A 280 4.55 25.06 -7.85
N SER A 281 3.35 25.64 -7.82
CA SER A 281 2.10 24.88 -7.99
C SER A 281 2.03 24.17 -9.36
N SER A 282 2.43 24.84 -10.44
CA SER A 282 2.41 24.28 -11.79
C SER A 282 3.37 23.10 -11.94
N VAL A 283 4.56 23.19 -11.35
CA VAL A 283 5.54 22.09 -11.35
C VAL A 283 5.03 20.90 -10.53
N MET A 284 4.39 21.14 -9.38
CA MET A 284 3.80 20.06 -8.59
C MET A 284 2.68 19.35 -9.35
N GLU A 285 1.77 20.09 -10.01
CA GLU A 285 0.71 19.51 -10.84
C GLU A 285 1.27 18.79 -12.08
N MET A 286 2.35 19.32 -12.69
CA MET A 286 3.02 18.68 -13.81
C MET A 286 3.63 17.33 -13.42
N LEU A 287 4.24 17.23 -12.24
CA LEU A 287 4.75 15.96 -11.71
C LEU A 287 3.63 14.92 -11.53
N ASP A 288 2.39 15.34 -11.24
CA ASP A 288 1.24 14.43 -11.13
C ASP A 288 0.82 13.83 -12.46
N THR A 289 1.19 14.44 -13.59
CA THR A 289 0.95 13.88 -14.93
C THR A 289 1.95 12.80 -15.34
N LEU A 290 2.97 12.54 -14.52
CA LEU A 290 4.00 11.56 -14.82
C LEU A 290 3.64 10.17 -14.26
N SER A 291 3.82 9.17 -15.11
CA SER A 291 3.68 7.75 -14.82
C SER A 291 4.99 7.13 -14.34
N ASP A 292 4.94 5.90 -13.83
CA ASP A 292 6.14 5.21 -13.35
C ASP A 292 7.11 4.81 -14.47
N ASP A 293 6.68 4.77 -15.74
CA ASP A 293 7.55 4.54 -16.90
C ASP A 293 8.32 5.80 -17.32
N ASP A 294 7.92 6.97 -16.80
CA ASP A 294 8.53 8.26 -17.13
C ASP A 294 9.74 8.56 -16.25
N TYR A 295 10.63 9.38 -16.79
CA TYR A 295 11.87 9.81 -16.16
C TYR A 295 11.89 11.32 -16.05
N VAL A 296 12.22 11.83 -14.87
CA VAL A 296 12.18 13.27 -14.61
C VAL A 296 13.38 13.75 -13.82
N ASN A 297 13.82 14.97 -14.12
CA ASN A 297 14.61 15.78 -13.21
C ASN A 297 14.09 17.22 -13.23
N VAL A 298 14.19 17.89 -12.08
CA VAL A 298 13.79 19.29 -11.92
C VAL A 298 15.04 20.09 -11.65
N ALA A 299 15.29 21.10 -12.48
CA ALA A 299 16.40 22.02 -12.34
C ALA A 299 15.88 23.45 -12.17
N ARG A 300 16.59 24.19 -11.32
CA ARG A 300 16.37 25.63 -11.14
C ARG A 300 17.53 26.37 -11.80
N PHE A 301 17.24 27.53 -12.37
CA PHE A 301 18.29 28.38 -12.93
C PHE A 301 18.06 29.86 -12.63
N ASN A 302 19.17 30.55 -12.43
CA ASN A 302 19.27 32.00 -12.39
C ASN A 302 20.52 32.41 -13.20
N GLU A 303 21.63 32.79 -12.54
CA GLU A 303 22.95 32.95 -13.15
C GLU A 303 23.62 31.60 -13.47
N LYS A 304 23.23 30.54 -12.76
CA LYS A 304 23.70 29.17 -12.97
C LYS A 304 22.53 28.20 -12.88
N ALA A 305 22.66 27.06 -13.56
CA ALA A 305 21.67 25.99 -13.54
C ALA A 305 22.12 24.84 -12.64
N GLU A 306 21.25 24.44 -11.72
CA GLU A 306 21.49 23.38 -10.73
C GLU A 306 20.25 22.49 -10.61
N ALA A 307 20.45 21.20 -10.33
CA ALA A 307 19.35 20.32 -9.94
C ALA A 307 18.74 20.78 -8.61
N VAL A 308 17.40 20.75 -8.51
CA VAL A 308 16.69 21.16 -7.29
C VAL A 308 17.01 20.22 -6.13
N VAL A 309 17.17 18.93 -6.42
CA VAL A 309 17.61 17.90 -5.47
C VAL A 309 19.07 17.60 -5.75
N PRO A 310 20.01 17.95 -4.86
CA PRO A 310 21.45 17.85 -5.13
C PRO A 310 21.96 16.46 -5.51
N CYS A 311 21.32 15.39 -5.01
CA CYS A 311 21.71 14.03 -5.33
C CYS A 311 21.12 13.45 -6.63
N PHE A 312 20.04 14.03 -7.15
CA PHE A 312 19.51 13.65 -8.46
C PHE A 312 20.34 14.30 -9.57
N LYS A 313 21.57 13.81 -9.73
CA LYS A 313 22.52 14.27 -10.76
C LYS A 313 22.12 13.86 -12.18
N HIS A 314 21.15 12.96 -12.32
CA HIS A 314 20.62 12.41 -13.56
C HIS A 314 19.09 12.30 -13.46
N LEU A 315 18.43 11.99 -14.58
CA LEU A 315 17.00 11.69 -14.62
C LEU A 315 16.67 10.47 -13.75
N VAL A 316 15.72 10.62 -12.84
CA VAL A 316 15.23 9.52 -12.00
C VAL A 316 13.85 9.11 -12.43
N GLN A 317 13.46 7.87 -12.12
CA GLN A 317 12.12 7.38 -12.40
C GLN A 317 11.08 8.23 -11.65
N ALA A 318 9.98 8.58 -12.30
CA ALA A 318 8.89 9.37 -11.73
C ALA A 318 7.94 8.53 -10.84
N ASN A 319 8.51 7.68 -9.98
CA ASN A 319 7.74 6.91 -9.00
C ASN A 319 7.15 7.82 -7.91
N VAL A 320 6.17 7.31 -7.16
CA VAL A 320 5.47 8.07 -6.09
C VAL A 320 6.45 8.68 -5.08
N ARG A 321 7.50 7.95 -4.70
CA ARG A 321 8.53 8.41 -3.74
C ARG A 321 9.35 9.59 -4.28
N ASN A 322 9.95 9.44 -5.46
CA ASN A 322 10.78 10.46 -6.10
C ASN A 322 9.96 11.72 -6.41
N LYS A 323 8.70 11.55 -6.86
CA LYS A 323 7.78 12.68 -7.05
C LYS A 323 7.53 13.45 -5.75
N LYS A 324 7.34 12.76 -4.62
CA LYS A 324 7.19 13.41 -3.31
C LYS A 324 8.44 14.21 -2.93
N ILE A 325 9.63 13.65 -3.10
CA ILE A 325 10.92 14.33 -2.84
C ILE A 325 11.04 15.59 -3.70
N PHE A 326 10.72 15.51 -5.00
CA PHE A 326 10.70 16.68 -5.87
C PHE A 326 9.70 17.75 -5.40
N LYS A 327 8.47 17.36 -5.06
CA LYS A 327 7.44 18.29 -4.58
C LYS A 327 7.89 19.03 -3.31
N GLU A 328 8.53 18.36 -2.38
CA GLU A 328 9.06 18.97 -1.15
C GLU A 328 10.20 19.95 -1.45
N ALA A 329 11.16 19.55 -2.29
CA ALA A 329 12.27 20.43 -2.68
C ALA A 329 11.79 21.66 -3.48
N VAL A 330 10.77 21.48 -4.34
CA VAL A 330 10.15 22.57 -5.12
C VAL A 330 9.49 23.62 -4.21
N LYS A 331 8.83 23.19 -3.12
CA LYS A 331 8.22 24.11 -2.15
C LYS A 331 9.26 25.04 -1.50
N LEU A 332 10.48 24.57 -1.26
CA LEU A 332 11.56 25.31 -0.60
C LEU A 332 12.29 26.32 -1.50
N MET A 333 12.06 26.32 -2.82
CA MET A 333 12.77 27.22 -3.74
C MET A 333 12.55 28.71 -3.43
N GLN A 334 13.58 29.54 -3.65
CA GLN A 334 13.54 31.00 -3.46
C GLN A 334 14.08 31.71 -4.70
N ALA A 335 13.42 32.80 -5.09
CA ALA A 335 13.80 33.64 -6.23
C ALA A 335 14.92 34.63 -5.85
N LYS A 336 16.07 34.57 -6.54
CA LYS A 336 17.23 35.46 -6.39
C LYS A 336 18.08 35.49 -7.68
N GLY A 337 18.71 36.63 -7.98
CA GLY A 337 19.67 36.77 -9.09
C GLY A 337 19.04 37.19 -10.41
N THR A 338 19.84 37.17 -11.49
CA THR A 338 19.41 37.46 -12.87
C THR A 338 19.09 36.19 -13.65
N THR A 339 18.43 36.34 -14.80
CA THR A 339 18.00 35.22 -15.66
C THR A 339 19.05 34.93 -16.74
N ASP A 340 19.54 33.68 -16.83
CA ASP A 340 20.36 33.19 -17.94
C ASP A 340 19.78 31.88 -18.52
N TYR A 341 19.09 32.00 -19.66
CA TYR A 341 18.54 30.85 -20.37
C TYR A 341 19.60 29.93 -20.96
N LYS A 342 20.78 30.46 -21.32
CA LYS A 342 21.82 29.65 -21.97
C LYS A 342 22.36 28.61 -21.00
N SER A 343 22.64 29.02 -19.77
CA SER A 343 23.04 28.11 -18.70
C SER A 343 21.96 27.06 -18.40
N GLY A 344 20.69 27.46 -18.35
CA GLY A 344 19.54 26.56 -18.15
C GLY A 344 19.43 25.48 -19.24
N PHE A 345 19.41 25.89 -20.51
CA PHE A 345 19.30 24.95 -21.62
C PHE A 345 20.55 24.08 -21.80
N HIS A 346 21.75 24.62 -21.58
CA HIS A 346 22.99 23.84 -21.60
C HIS A 346 22.96 22.72 -20.54
N PHE A 347 22.47 23.01 -19.33
CA PHE A 347 22.28 21.99 -18.31
C PHE A 347 21.26 20.92 -18.76
N ALA A 348 20.11 21.33 -19.28
CA ALA A 348 19.07 20.39 -19.74
C ALA A 348 19.56 19.47 -20.87
N PHE A 349 20.24 20.01 -21.88
CA PHE A 349 20.79 19.18 -22.97
C PHE A 349 21.87 18.22 -22.48
N ASN A 350 22.75 18.65 -21.57
CA ASN A 350 23.74 17.76 -20.98
C ASN A 350 23.10 16.60 -20.21
N GLN A 351 22.00 16.84 -19.50
CA GLN A 351 21.25 15.79 -18.80
C GLN A 351 20.52 14.85 -19.79
N LEU A 352 19.94 15.37 -20.87
CA LEU A 352 19.18 14.56 -21.84
C LEU A 352 20.06 13.81 -22.84
N LEU A 353 21.22 14.33 -23.22
CA LEU A 353 22.04 13.78 -24.31
C LEU A 353 23.25 12.98 -23.83
N ASN A 354 23.73 13.23 -22.60
CA ASN A 354 24.90 12.50 -22.11
C ASN A 354 24.56 11.02 -21.88
N LYS A 355 25.35 10.13 -22.50
CA LYS A 355 25.18 8.67 -22.39
C LYS A 355 25.81 8.19 -21.10
N THR A 356 25.06 8.26 -20.01
CA THR A 356 25.42 7.58 -18.76
C THR A 356 24.81 6.18 -18.75
N ASN A 357 25.40 5.22 -18.01
CA ASN A 357 24.83 3.88 -17.79
C ASN A 357 23.57 3.90 -16.88
N VAL A 358 22.84 5.01 -16.86
CA VAL A 358 21.67 5.23 -16.01
C VAL A 358 20.44 4.72 -16.77
N PRO A 359 19.52 4.00 -16.11
CA PRO A 359 18.27 3.58 -16.74
C PRO A 359 17.43 4.79 -17.14
N ARG A 360 16.82 4.79 -18.32
CA ARG A 360 15.99 5.87 -18.88
C ARG A 360 14.79 5.30 -19.65
N ALA A 361 13.82 6.14 -20.00
CA ALA A 361 12.72 5.74 -20.87
C ALA A 361 13.17 5.55 -22.32
N HIS A 362 14.17 6.34 -22.78
CA HIS A 362 14.69 6.30 -24.15
C HIS A 362 13.64 6.54 -25.25
N CYS A 363 12.57 7.23 -24.91
CA CYS A 363 11.47 7.55 -25.81
C CYS A 363 11.36 9.07 -26.02
N ASN A 364 10.23 9.70 -25.67
CA ASN A 364 10.04 11.14 -25.84
C ASN A 364 11.04 11.94 -25.00
N LYS A 365 11.87 12.79 -25.62
CA LYS A 365 12.78 13.70 -24.90
C LYS A 365 12.21 15.09 -24.88
N ILE A 366 11.91 15.60 -23.69
CA ILE A 366 11.22 16.88 -23.53
C ILE A 366 11.90 17.79 -22.51
N ILE A 367 11.91 19.08 -22.80
CA ILE A 367 12.31 20.15 -21.88
C ILE A 367 11.09 21.04 -21.67
N MET A 368 10.73 21.29 -20.42
CA MET A 368 9.67 22.24 -20.06
C MET A 368 10.25 23.42 -19.30
N LEU A 369 10.07 24.63 -19.80
CA LEU A 369 10.55 25.86 -19.18
C LEU A 369 9.39 26.64 -18.53
N PHE A 370 9.49 26.93 -17.23
CA PHE A 370 8.56 27.79 -16.50
C PHE A 370 9.24 29.12 -16.15
N THR A 371 8.71 30.23 -16.65
CA THR A 371 9.26 31.58 -16.48
C THR A 371 8.15 32.64 -16.63
N ASP A 372 8.43 33.89 -16.27
CA ASP A 372 7.51 35.02 -16.40
C ASP A 372 7.75 35.86 -17.67
N GLY A 373 8.60 35.39 -18.59
CA GLY A 373 8.95 36.11 -19.81
C GLY A 373 10.46 36.20 -19.98
N GLY A 374 10.90 36.63 -21.15
CA GLY A 374 12.33 36.60 -21.47
C GLY A 374 12.69 37.44 -22.68
N GLU A 375 13.89 38.02 -22.65
CA GLU A 375 14.40 38.84 -23.75
C GLU A 375 15.28 38.04 -24.73
N ASP A 376 15.99 37.02 -24.25
CA ASP A 376 16.89 36.19 -25.07
C ASP A 376 16.20 34.92 -25.59
N ARG A 377 16.52 34.55 -26.84
CA ARG A 377 16.04 33.33 -27.51
C ARG A 377 16.99 32.14 -27.35
N ALA A 378 18.23 32.36 -26.88
CA ALA A 378 19.26 31.33 -26.71
C ALA A 378 19.45 30.44 -27.97
N GLN A 379 19.37 31.05 -29.16
CA GLN A 379 19.40 30.36 -30.45
C GLN A 379 20.69 29.53 -30.65
N ASP A 380 21.81 30.03 -30.17
CA ASP A 380 23.13 29.38 -30.22
C ASP A 380 23.14 27.99 -29.58
N ILE A 381 22.42 27.81 -28.46
CA ILE A 381 22.33 26.51 -27.79
C ILE A 381 21.53 25.50 -28.62
N PHE A 382 20.42 25.93 -29.23
CA PHE A 382 19.59 25.04 -30.04
C PHE A 382 20.27 24.63 -31.34
N GLU A 383 21.02 25.54 -31.97
CA GLU A 383 21.85 25.27 -33.13
C GLU A 383 22.94 24.23 -32.84
N GLN A 384 23.54 24.28 -31.65
CA GLN A 384 24.59 23.35 -31.23
C GLN A 384 24.05 21.96 -30.87
N TYR A 385 22.95 21.88 -30.09
CA TYR A 385 22.52 20.63 -29.46
C TYR A 385 21.34 19.93 -30.12
N ASN A 386 20.42 20.66 -30.76
CA ASN A 386 19.14 20.10 -31.23
C ASN A 386 18.96 20.16 -32.75
N TRP A 387 19.55 21.14 -33.45
CA TRP A 387 19.36 21.31 -34.89
C TRP A 387 20.41 20.56 -35.72
N PRO A 388 20.06 20.04 -36.91
CA PRO A 388 18.79 20.21 -37.65
C PRO A 388 17.69 19.18 -37.32
N ASN A 389 18.01 18.08 -36.62
CA ASN A 389 17.08 16.94 -36.47
C ASN A 389 15.90 17.20 -35.52
N LYS A 390 16.04 18.15 -34.58
CA LYS A 390 15.02 18.55 -33.59
C LYS A 390 14.45 17.35 -32.83
N THR A 391 15.34 16.55 -32.25
CA THR A 391 14.98 15.33 -31.50
C THR A 391 14.39 15.62 -30.12
N VAL A 392 14.72 16.78 -29.54
CA VAL A 392 14.19 17.22 -28.24
C VAL A 392 13.08 18.25 -28.46
N ARG A 393 11.92 18.01 -27.84
CA ARG A 393 10.79 18.96 -27.85
C ARG A 393 10.92 19.95 -26.70
N VAL A 394 10.63 21.22 -26.96
CA VAL A 394 10.74 22.29 -25.95
C VAL A 394 9.39 22.96 -25.74
N PHE A 395 8.85 22.84 -24.54
CA PHE A 395 7.62 23.50 -24.11
C PHE A 395 7.96 24.70 -23.23
N THR A 396 7.25 25.80 -23.42
CA THR A 396 7.48 27.03 -22.65
C THR A 396 6.18 27.49 -22.00
N PHE A 397 6.23 27.73 -20.70
CA PHE A 397 5.11 28.19 -19.88
C PHE A 397 5.39 29.61 -19.40
N SER A 398 4.55 30.55 -19.84
CA SER A 398 4.51 31.92 -19.30
C SER A 398 3.59 31.91 -18.09
N VAL A 399 4.11 32.22 -16.90
CA VAL A 399 3.37 32.10 -15.65
C VAL A 399 3.19 33.44 -14.96
N GLY A 400 1.99 33.68 -14.44
CA GLY A 400 1.63 34.87 -13.70
C GLY A 400 1.12 35.99 -14.62
N GLN A 401 0.74 37.10 -13.99
CA GLN A 401 0.35 38.30 -14.71
C GLN A 401 1.53 39.27 -14.68
N HIS A 402 2.17 39.43 -15.83
CA HIS A 402 3.38 40.23 -16.00
C HIS A 402 3.35 41.01 -17.31
N ASN A 403 4.24 42.00 -17.41
CA ASN A 403 4.38 42.84 -18.60
C ASN A 403 5.65 42.51 -19.42
N TYR A 404 6.36 41.43 -19.08
CA TYR A 404 7.54 40.99 -19.83
C TYR A 404 7.16 40.41 -21.20
N ASP A 405 8.10 40.46 -22.15
CA ASP A 405 7.90 39.93 -23.49
C ASP A 405 7.86 38.40 -23.49
N VAL A 406 6.83 37.84 -24.14
CA VAL A 406 6.61 36.40 -24.28
C VAL A 406 7.00 35.90 -25.68
N THR A 407 7.31 36.82 -26.61
CA THR A 407 7.65 36.51 -27.99
C THR A 407 8.85 35.55 -28.11
N PRO A 408 9.93 35.71 -27.31
CA PRO A 408 11.03 34.74 -27.32
C PRO A 408 10.62 33.34 -26.87
N LEU A 409 9.74 33.21 -25.87
CA LEU A 409 9.24 31.91 -25.41
C LEU A 409 8.45 31.19 -26.50
N GLN A 410 7.52 31.92 -27.15
CA GLN A 410 6.76 31.40 -28.28
C GLN A 410 7.70 30.94 -29.40
N TRP A 411 8.72 31.73 -29.71
CA TRP A 411 9.71 31.36 -30.72
C TRP A 411 10.47 30.07 -30.35
N ILE A 412 10.91 29.93 -29.09
CA ILE A 412 11.61 28.73 -28.61
C ILE A 412 10.72 27.49 -28.78
N ALA A 413 9.44 27.56 -28.40
CA ALA A 413 8.50 26.46 -28.54
C ALA A 413 8.26 26.08 -30.01
N CYS A 414 7.94 27.06 -30.86
CA CYS A 414 7.69 26.85 -32.29
C CYS A 414 8.92 26.29 -33.02
N ALA A 415 10.11 26.78 -32.69
CA ALA A 415 11.33 26.36 -33.36
C ALA A 415 11.71 24.90 -33.06
N ASN A 416 11.29 24.36 -31.90
CA ASN A 416 11.67 23.04 -31.40
C ASN A 416 10.49 22.04 -31.30
N LYS A 417 9.48 22.16 -32.18
CA LYS A 417 8.33 21.22 -32.24
C LYS A 417 7.58 21.03 -30.92
N GLY A 418 7.58 22.05 -30.05
CA GLY A 418 6.84 22.04 -28.80
C GLY A 418 5.61 22.94 -28.86
N PHE A 419 5.20 23.43 -27.70
CA PHE A 419 3.99 24.25 -27.56
C PHE A 419 4.17 25.31 -26.47
N TYR A 420 3.51 26.45 -26.68
CA TYR A 420 3.48 27.56 -25.74
C TYR A 420 2.20 27.56 -24.91
N PHE A 421 2.34 27.70 -23.60
CA PHE A 421 1.23 27.75 -22.65
C PHE A 421 1.29 29.01 -21.78
N GLU A 422 0.12 29.54 -21.40
CA GLU A 422 0.01 30.71 -20.55
C GLU A 422 -0.83 30.41 -19.30
N ILE A 423 -0.23 30.58 -18.12
CA ILE A 423 -0.83 30.27 -16.82
C ILE A 423 -1.01 31.58 -16.03
N ARG A 424 -2.20 32.16 -16.09
CA ARG A 424 -2.51 33.42 -15.38
C ARG A 424 -2.98 33.22 -13.94
N SER A 425 -3.53 32.06 -13.61
CA SER A 425 -4.17 31.79 -12.32
C SER A 425 -4.02 30.34 -11.90
N ILE A 426 -4.33 30.05 -10.62
CA ILE A 426 -4.32 28.70 -10.06
C ILE A 426 -5.29 27.75 -10.80
N CYS A 427 -6.46 28.24 -11.22
CA CYS A 427 -7.43 27.43 -11.96
C CYS A 427 -6.93 27.06 -13.36
N ALA A 428 -6.15 27.94 -13.99
CA ALA A 428 -5.55 27.68 -15.31
C ALA A 428 -4.41 26.64 -15.28
N ILE A 429 -3.82 26.38 -14.10
CA ILE A 429 -2.74 25.40 -13.98
C ILE A 429 -3.21 24.01 -14.41
N ARG A 430 -4.37 23.59 -13.92
CA ARG A 430 -4.85 22.21 -14.12
C ARG A 430 -5.02 21.86 -15.59
N ILE A 431 -5.59 22.75 -16.40
CA ILE A 431 -5.85 22.50 -17.82
C ILE A 431 -4.54 22.54 -18.63
N ASN A 432 -3.77 23.63 -18.48
CA ASN A 432 -2.54 23.84 -19.27
C ASN A 432 -1.43 22.84 -18.99
N THR A 433 -1.38 22.28 -17.77
CA THR A 433 -0.37 21.26 -17.41
C THR A 433 -0.66 19.89 -18.02
N GLN A 434 -1.80 19.69 -18.68
CA GLN A 434 -2.19 18.41 -19.29
C GLN A 434 -2.15 18.43 -20.83
N GLU A 435 -2.44 19.58 -21.44
CA GLU A 435 -2.54 19.74 -22.91
C GLU A 435 -1.27 19.37 -23.68
N TYR A 436 -0.10 19.31 -23.02
CA TYR A 436 1.12 18.86 -23.68
C TYR A 436 1.04 17.39 -24.17
N LEU A 437 0.18 16.56 -23.56
CA LEU A 437 -0.04 15.18 -23.97
C LEU A 437 -0.59 15.10 -25.40
N ASP A 438 -1.42 16.05 -25.81
CA ASP A 438 -1.97 16.12 -27.17
C ASP A 438 -0.87 16.31 -28.22
N VAL A 439 0.20 17.03 -27.85
CA VAL A 439 1.37 17.23 -28.73
C VAL A 439 2.23 15.97 -28.79
N LEU A 440 2.38 15.26 -27.67
CA LEU A 440 3.11 13.99 -27.62
C LEU A 440 2.35 12.84 -28.30
N GLY A 441 1.02 12.93 -28.41
CA GLY A 441 0.19 11.95 -29.11
C GLY A 441 0.30 12.02 -30.64
N ARG A 442 0.78 13.12 -31.25
CA ARG A 442 0.79 13.29 -32.72
C ARG A 442 1.55 12.18 -33.48
N PRO A 443 2.77 11.79 -33.09
CA PRO A 443 3.49 10.71 -33.77
C PRO A 443 2.78 9.36 -33.62
N MET A 444 2.10 9.14 -32.49
CA MET A 444 1.33 7.94 -32.20
C MET A 444 0.10 7.83 -33.10
N VAL A 445 -0.64 8.91 -33.30
CA VAL A 445 -1.78 8.96 -34.25
C VAL A 445 -1.32 8.64 -35.67
N LEU A 446 -0.17 9.19 -36.11
CA LEU A 446 0.39 8.95 -37.43
C LEU A 446 0.92 7.52 -37.66
N ALA A 447 1.23 6.78 -36.59
CA ALA A 447 1.57 5.36 -36.68
C ALA A 447 0.35 4.47 -36.99
N GLY A 448 -0.86 5.01 -36.87
CA GLY A 448 -2.11 4.36 -37.25
C GLY A 448 -2.35 3.08 -36.46
N SER A 449 -2.72 2.00 -37.16
CA SER A 449 -3.09 0.73 -36.52
C SER A 449 -1.96 0.09 -35.70
N ARG A 450 -0.68 0.43 -35.94
CA ARG A 450 0.44 -0.11 -35.14
C ARG A 450 0.46 0.44 -33.71
N ALA A 451 0.02 1.68 -33.52
CA ALA A 451 -0.04 2.32 -32.22
C ALA A 451 -1.27 1.91 -31.38
N LYS A 452 -2.25 1.23 -32.00
CA LYS A 452 -3.43 0.72 -31.30
C LYS A 452 -3.13 -0.58 -30.58
N GLN A 453 -2.38 -0.47 -29.49
CA GLN A 453 -2.08 -1.58 -28.61
C GLN A 453 -2.75 -1.34 -27.27
N VAL A 454 -3.34 -2.40 -26.72
CA VAL A 454 -3.91 -2.32 -25.37
C VAL A 454 -2.76 -2.27 -24.39
N GLN A 455 -2.72 -1.21 -23.59
CA GLN A 455 -1.80 -1.06 -22.48
C GLN A 455 -2.57 -1.30 -21.19
N TRP A 456 -1.94 -1.96 -20.23
CA TRP A 456 -2.55 -2.21 -18.93
C TRP A 456 -1.90 -1.31 -17.89
N THR A 457 -2.74 -0.70 -17.05
CA THR A 457 -2.26 0.20 -16.00
C THR A 457 -1.71 -0.54 -14.79
N ASN A 458 -1.01 0.22 -13.94
CA ASN A 458 -0.79 -0.16 -12.56
C ASN A 458 -2.12 -0.26 -11.79
N VAL A 459 -2.12 -0.99 -10.67
CA VAL A 459 -3.28 -1.11 -9.79
C VAL A 459 -3.60 0.24 -9.16
N TYR A 460 -4.87 0.64 -9.17
CA TYR A 460 -5.36 1.84 -8.52
C TYR A 460 -6.74 1.64 -7.92
N GLN A 461 -7.19 2.57 -7.07
CA GLN A 461 -8.51 2.55 -6.46
C GLN A 461 -9.54 3.13 -7.43
N ASP A 462 -10.57 2.35 -7.77
CA ASP A 462 -11.65 2.82 -8.65
C ASP A 462 -12.41 4.02 -8.06
N ALA A 463 -12.73 4.99 -8.91
CA ALA A 463 -13.46 6.20 -8.55
C ALA A 463 -14.94 5.95 -8.24
N LEU A 464 -15.53 4.87 -8.76
CA LEU A 464 -16.93 4.49 -8.52
C LEU A 464 -17.11 3.57 -7.31
N GLY A 465 -16.01 3.21 -6.63
CA GLY A 465 -16.02 2.45 -5.38
C GLY A 465 -15.96 0.92 -5.53
N LEU A 466 -15.57 0.40 -6.71
CA LEU A 466 -15.45 -1.05 -6.93
C LEU A 466 -14.37 -1.71 -6.05
N GLY A 467 -13.28 -0.99 -5.81
CA GLY A 467 -12.10 -1.46 -5.09
C GLY A 467 -10.81 -1.25 -5.89
N LEU A 468 -9.84 -2.14 -5.71
CA LEU A 468 -8.61 -2.15 -6.49
C LEU A 468 -8.86 -2.72 -7.88
N VAL A 469 -8.54 -1.93 -8.90
CA VAL A 469 -8.69 -2.27 -10.32
C VAL A 469 -7.41 -1.97 -11.09
N PHE A 470 -7.29 -2.57 -12.25
CA PHE A 470 -6.38 -2.12 -13.30
C PHE A 470 -7.17 -2.10 -14.61
N THR A 471 -6.77 -1.20 -15.52
CA THR A 471 -7.58 -0.86 -16.68
C THR A 471 -6.81 -1.16 -17.94
N GLY A 472 -7.47 -1.83 -18.88
CA GLY A 472 -6.96 -1.96 -20.25
C GLY A 472 -7.33 -0.69 -21.01
N THR A 473 -6.34 -0.03 -21.59
CA THR A 473 -6.51 1.27 -22.23
C THR A 473 -6.16 1.19 -23.71
N MET A 474 -6.90 1.94 -24.53
CA MET A 474 -6.59 2.07 -25.94
C MET A 474 -6.95 3.47 -26.46
N PRO A 475 -6.04 4.14 -27.19
CA PRO A 475 -6.31 5.44 -27.76
C PRO A 475 -7.33 5.37 -28.90
N VAL A 476 -8.15 6.41 -29.02
CA VAL A 476 -9.09 6.62 -30.13
C VAL A 476 -8.60 7.79 -30.96
N PHE A 477 -8.38 7.58 -32.26
CA PHE A 477 -7.79 8.58 -33.14
C PHE A 477 -8.83 9.41 -33.90
N ASN A 478 -8.54 10.70 -34.09
CA ASN A 478 -9.38 11.52 -34.96
C ASN A 478 -9.02 11.26 -36.43
N LEU A 479 -9.85 10.50 -37.14
CA LEU A 479 -9.64 10.15 -38.56
C LEU A 479 -10.27 11.13 -39.55
N THR A 480 -10.74 12.29 -39.09
CA THR A 480 -11.25 13.34 -39.97
C THR A 480 -10.15 13.91 -40.86
N VAL A 481 -10.52 14.27 -42.09
CA VAL A 481 -9.58 14.78 -43.10
C VAL A 481 -9.94 16.23 -43.38
N ASP A 482 -9.06 17.15 -42.96
CA ASP A 482 -9.17 18.56 -43.27
C ASP A 482 -8.31 18.87 -44.51
N GLY A 483 -8.94 18.86 -45.68
CA GLY A 483 -8.25 19.06 -46.96
C GLY A 483 -7.34 17.88 -47.34
N ASN A 484 -6.02 18.11 -47.38
CA ASN A 484 -5.01 17.08 -47.68
C ASN A 484 -4.29 16.53 -46.43
N SER A 485 -4.59 17.05 -45.24
CA SER A 485 -3.95 16.64 -43.98
C SER A 485 -4.94 15.93 -43.07
N GLN A 486 -4.57 14.76 -42.56
CA GLN A 486 -5.31 14.07 -41.51
C GLN A 486 -5.11 14.79 -40.17
N ASN A 487 -6.16 14.83 -39.35
CA ASN A 487 -6.04 15.33 -37.99
C ASN A 487 -5.09 14.46 -37.15
N GLN A 488 -4.23 15.09 -36.36
CA GLN A 488 -3.13 14.44 -35.64
C GLN A 488 -3.37 14.35 -34.13
N LEU A 489 -4.61 14.54 -33.70
CA LEU A 489 -5.00 14.50 -32.30
C LEU A 489 -5.78 13.22 -31.99
N ILE A 490 -5.72 12.81 -30.73
CA ILE A 490 -6.60 11.77 -30.19
C ILE A 490 -7.98 12.38 -29.88
N LEU A 491 -9.04 11.61 -30.06
CA LEU A 491 -10.37 11.97 -29.57
C LEU A 491 -10.48 11.73 -28.06
N GLY A 492 -9.73 10.75 -27.56
CA GLY A 492 -9.76 10.33 -26.19
C GLY A 492 -9.16 8.93 -26.03
N VAL A 493 -9.41 8.31 -24.88
CA VAL A 493 -8.95 6.98 -24.52
C VAL A 493 -10.14 6.14 -24.07
N MET A 494 -10.23 4.92 -24.59
CA MET A 494 -11.17 3.89 -24.12
C MET A 494 -10.53 3.08 -23.00
N GLY A 495 -11.29 2.82 -21.94
CA GLY A 495 -10.88 2.03 -20.79
C GLY A 495 -11.88 0.92 -20.48
N VAL A 496 -11.38 -0.26 -20.12
CA VAL A 496 -12.18 -1.35 -19.55
C VAL A 496 -11.49 -1.84 -18.28
N ASP A 497 -12.24 -1.83 -17.18
CA ASP A 497 -11.72 -2.21 -15.87
C ASP A 497 -11.72 -3.72 -15.67
N VAL A 498 -10.69 -4.20 -14.96
CA VAL A 498 -10.61 -5.55 -14.43
C VAL A 498 -10.39 -5.45 -12.93
N HIS A 499 -11.32 -6.00 -12.16
CA HIS A 499 -11.22 -6.03 -10.71
C HIS A 499 -10.29 -7.15 -10.26
N LEU A 500 -9.47 -6.90 -9.23
CA LEU A 500 -8.53 -7.90 -8.73
C LEU A 500 -9.20 -9.19 -8.25
N ASP A 501 -10.44 -9.13 -7.77
CA ASP A 501 -11.15 -10.34 -7.33
C ASP A 501 -11.55 -11.25 -8.52
N GLU A 502 -11.69 -10.73 -9.74
CA GLU A 502 -11.91 -11.56 -10.93
C GLU A 502 -10.68 -12.44 -11.22
N ILE A 503 -9.47 -11.88 -11.05
CA ILE A 503 -8.23 -12.64 -11.14
C ILE A 503 -8.12 -13.63 -9.98
N LYS A 504 -8.42 -13.22 -8.75
CA LYS A 504 -8.35 -14.13 -7.59
C LYS A 504 -9.27 -15.33 -7.76
N LYS A 505 -10.45 -15.18 -8.38
CA LYS A 505 -11.37 -16.30 -8.66
C LYS A 505 -10.81 -17.33 -9.66
N LEU A 506 -9.90 -16.92 -10.54
CA LEU A 506 -9.17 -17.84 -11.43
C LEU A 506 -8.05 -18.60 -10.70
N THR A 507 -7.63 -18.15 -9.52
CA THR A 507 -6.57 -18.79 -8.74
C THR A 507 -7.13 -19.86 -7.79
N PRO A 508 -6.62 -21.10 -7.78
CA PRO A 508 -7.12 -22.17 -6.91
C PRO A 508 -6.57 -22.04 -5.47
N ARG A 509 -6.85 -20.93 -4.79
CA ARG A 509 -6.28 -20.58 -3.47
C ARG A 509 -6.41 -21.72 -2.44
N TYR A 510 -7.55 -22.39 -2.39
CA TYR A 510 -7.83 -23.43 -1.39
C TYR A 510 -7.04 -24.72 -1.60
N ASN A 511 -6.59 -25.02 -2.82
CA ASN A 511 -5.79 -26.22 -3.11
C ASN A 511 -4.30 -26.03 -2.78
N LEU A 512 -3.84 -24.78 -2.67
CA LEU A 512 -2.45 -24.44 -2.39
C LEU A 512 -2.12 -24.50 -0.87
N GLY A 513 -3.16 -24.52 -0.03
CA GLY A 513 -3.06 -24.43 1.43
C GLY A 513 -2.78 -23.00 1.93
N ALA A 514 -2.82 -22.80 3.24
CA ALA A 514 -2.77 -21.46 3.85
C ALA A 514 -1.50 -20.64 3.56
N ASN A 515 -0.35 -21.29 3.39
CA ASN A 515 0.95 -20.64 3.13
C ASN A 515 1.31 -20.60 1.63
N GLY A 516 0.48 -21.21 0.77
CA GLY A 516 0.64 -21.16 -0.68
C GLY A 516 -0.13 -19.97 -1.26
N TYR A 517 0.47 -19.25 -2.20
CA TYR A 517 -0.18 -18.10 -2.86
C TYR A 517 0.38 -17.87 -4.26
N ILE A 518 -0.46 -17.24 -5.08
CA ILE A 518 -0.10 -16.76 -6.41
C ILE A 518 0.14 -15.26 -6.32
N TYR A 519 1.14 -14.79 -7.04
CA TYR A 519 1.45 -13.38 -7.19
C TYR A 519 1.70 -13.06 -8.66
N ALA A 520 1.48 -11.81 -9.06
CA ALA A 520 1.70 -11.35 -10.42
C ALA A 520 2.52 -10.07 -10.38
N ILE A 521 3.51 -9.96 -11.27
CA ILE A 521 4.36 -8.77 -11.39
C ILE A 521 4.27 -8.17 -12.79
N ASP A 522 4.47 -6.86 -12.85
CA ASP A 522 4.63 -6.09 -14.07
C ASP A 522 6.13 -6.05 -14.51
N PRO A 523 6.47 -5.49 -15.69
CA PRO A 523 7.86 -5.40 -16.16
C PRO A 523 8.70 -4.35 -15.39
N ASN A 524 8.08 -3.53 -14.53
CA ASN A 524 8.76 -2.65 -13.59
C ASN A 524 9.09 -3.36 -12.25
N GLY A 525 8.46 -4.50 -11.96
CA GLY A 525 8.51 -5.29 -10.72
C GLY A 525 7.45 -4.94 -9.67
N TYR A 526 6.47 -4.09 -10.01
CA TYR A 526 5.29 -3.82 -9.20
C TYR A 526 4.32 -5.00 -9.20
N LEU A 527 3.63 -5.17 -8.08
CA LEU A 527 2.68 -6.24 -7.87
C LEU A 527 1.31 -5.89 -8.44
N LEU A 528 0.80 -6.75 -9.31
CA LEU A 528 -0.59 -6.77 -9.74
C LEU A 528 -1.46 -7.57 -8.75
N LEU A 529 -0.93 -8.69 -8.25
CA LEU A 529 -1.61 -9.57 -7.29
C LEU A 529 -0.61 -9.99 -6.20
N HIS A 530 -0.99 -9.81 -4.93
CA HIS A 530 -0.24 -10.34 -3.79
C HIS A 530 -1.11 -10.36 -2.53
N PRO A 531 -0.92 -11.31 -1.58
CA PRO A 531 -1.66 -11.30 -0.31
C PRO A 531 -1.45 -10.03 0.54
N ASN A 532 -0.26 -9.43 0.48
CA ASN A 532 0.08 -8.19 1.22
C ASN A 532 -0.29 -6.90 0.46
N LEU A 533 -0.96 -7.00 -0.70
CA LEU A 533 -1.44 -5.82 -1.41
C LEU A 533 -2.82 -5.44 -0.86
N HIS A 534 -2.88 -4.34 -0.11
CA HIS A 534 -4.11 -3.85 0.51
C HIS A 534 -4.64 -2.59 -0.21
N PRO A 535 -5.96 -2.35 -0.19
CA PRO A 535 -6.52 -1.06 -0.61
C PRO A 535 -6.03 0.04 0.33
N LYS A 536 -5.65 1.20 -0.22
CA LYS A 536 -5.31 2.37 0.59
C LYS A 536 -6.57 2.88 1.29
N LEU A 537 -6.47 3.31 2.55
CA LEU A 537 -7.60 3.87 3.31
C LEU A 537 -8.14 5.20 2.74
N LEU A 538 -7.37 5.88 1.88
CA LEU A 538 -7.73 7.17 1.28
C LEU A 538 -7.85 7.11 -0.23
N ASP A 539 -8.89 7.80 -0.74
CA ASP A 539 -9.14 8.10 -2.15
C ASP A 539 -8.10 9.10 -2.71
N LEU A 540 -6.83 8.68 -2.76
CA LEU A 540 -5.79 9.44 -3.45
C LEU A 540 -5.82 9.11 -4.95
N PRO A 541 -5.62 10.10 -5.84
CA PRO A 541 -5.52 9.88 -7.28
C PRO A 541 -4.24 9.12 -7.69
N GLU A 542 -3.32 8.88 -6.75
CA GLU A 542 -2.06 8.19 -7.00
C GLU A 542 -2.25 6.66 -7.07
N PRO A 543 -1.60 5.96 -8.02
CA PRO A 543 -1.68 4.52 -8.11
C PRO A 543 -1.11 3.83 -6.87
N VAL A 544 -1.48 2.56 -6.69
CA VAL A 544 -1.01 1.70 -5.61
C VAL A 544 0.17 0.88 -6.13
N THR A 545 1.34 1.51 -6.24
CA THR A 545 2.57 0.87 -6.73
C THR A 545 3.38 0.30 -5.57
N LEU A 546 3.22 -1.00 -5.31
CA LEU A 546 4.02 -1.75 -4.34
C LEU A 546 4.92 -2.74 -5.10
N ASP A 547 6.23 -2.70 -4.88
CA ASP A 547 7.19 -3.64 -5.48
C ASP A 547 7.14 -5.01 -4.76
N PHE A 548 7.44 -6.08 -5.49
CA PHE A 548 7.64 -7.42 -4.92
C PHE A 548 8.64 -7.44 -3.76
N LEU A 549 9.74 -6.71 -3.88
CA LEU A 549 10.78 -6.65 -2.82
C LEU A 549 10.39 -5.79 -1.62
N ASP A 550 9.31 -5.01 -1.73
CA ASP A 550 8.76 -4.21 -0.63
C ASP A 550 7.62 -4.96 0.07
N ALA A 551 6.85 -5.77 -0.67
CA ALA A 551 5.78 -6.59 -0.11
C ALA A 551 6.30 -7.80 0.67
N GLU A 552 7.45 -8.34 0.29
CA GLU A 552 8.14 -9.43 0.97
C GLU A 552 9.46 -8.97 1.57
N VAL A 553 10.01 -9.74 2.52
CA VAL A 553 11.36 -9.47 3.03
C VAL A 553 12.37 -9.67 1.90
N GLU A 554 13.13 -8.61 1.60
CA GLU A 554 14.14 -8.59 0.56
C GLU A 554 15.25 -9.62 0.81
N ASP A 555 15.56 -10.39 -0.23
CA ASP A 555 16.64 -11.36 -0.30
C ASP A 555 17.29 -11.31 -1.69
N SER A 556 18.59 -11.60 -1.75
CA SER A 556 19.38 -11.72 -2.97
C SER A 556 18.77 -12.72 -3.97
N SER A 557 18.29 -13.87 -3.49
CA SER A 557 17.64 -14.88 -4.34
C SER A 557 16.33 -14.34 -4.94
N LYS A 558 15.56 -13.56 -4.18
CA LYS A 558 14.32 -12.93 -4.66
C LYS A 558 14.57 -11.83 -5.69
N GLN A 559 15.69 -11.11 -5.59
CA GLN A 559 16.11 -10.16 -6.62
C GLN A 559 16.38 -10.87 -7.96
N GLU A 560 16.99 -12.07 -7.92
CA GLU A 560 17.22 -12.89 -9.11
C GLU A 560 15.91 -13.42 -9.71
N ILE A 561 15.00 -13.94 -8.88
CA ILE A 561 13.66 -14.38 -9.31
C ILE A 561 12.91 -13.22 -9.99
N ARG A 562 12.88 -12.05 -9.34
CA ARG A 562 12.24 -10.85 -9.87
C ARG A 562 12.82 -10.46 -11.22
N LYS A 563 14.14 -10.51 -11.38
CA LYS A 563 14.81 -10.20 -12.65
C LYS A 563 14.41 -11.18 -13.76
N HIS A 564 14.38 -12.49 -13.47
CA HIS A 564 13.98 -13.50 -14.46
C HIS A 564 12.52 -13.36 -14.90
N MET A 565 11.62 -13.03 -13.96
CA MET A 565 10.22 -12.77 -14.25
C MET A 565 10.04 -11.52 -15.12
N ILE A 566 10.75 -10.42 -14.84
CA ILE A 566 10.75 -9.19 -15.66
C ILE A 566 11.29 -9.45 -17.07
N ASP A 567 12.30 -10.32 -17.20
CA ASP A 567 12.84 -10.74 -18.50
C ASP A 567 11.87 -11.66 -19.27
N GLY A 568 10.76 -12.09 -18.66
CA GLY A 568 9.76 -12.98 -19.25
C GLY A 568 10.24 -14.43 -19.39
N ARG A 569 11.18 -14.87 -18.55
CA ARG A 569 11.72 -16.24 -18.58
C ARG A 569 11.02 -17.12 -17.56
N PRO A 570 10.41 -18.25 -17.95
CA PRO A 570 9.84 -19.20 -16.98
C PRO A 570 10.96 -19.86 -16.17
N GLY A 571 10.66 -20.26 -14.94
CA GLY A 571 11.62 -20.91 -14.06
C GLY A 571 11.03 -21.36 -12.73
N ASP A 572 11.83 -22.13 -12.00
CA ASP A 572 11.54 -22.59 -10.65
C ASP A 572 12.78 -22.48 -9.76
N MET A 573 12.58 -22.13 -8.49
CA MET A 573 13.66 -21.99 -7.52
C MET A 573 13.15 -22.26 -6.11
N GLN A 574 13.86 -23.10 -5.36
CA GLN A 574 13.59 -23.33 -3.94
C GLN A 574 14.58 -22.53 -3.09
N ILE A 575 14.06 -21.68 -2.21
CA ILE A 575 14.86 -20.79 -1.35
C ILE A 575 14.45 -20.92 0.11
N LYS A 576 15.40 -20.66 1.01
CA LYS A 576 15.12 -20.49 2.44
C LYS A 576 15.01 -19.00 2.72
N THR A 577 13.82 -18.53 3.07
CA THR A 577 13.51 -17.10 3.23
C THR A 577 12.85 -16.83 4.58
N LEU A 578 12.98 -15.59 5.03
CA LEU A 578 12.18 -15.04 6.10
C LEU A 578 10.77 -14.74 5.58
N VAL A 579 9.75 -15.18 6.31
CA VAL A 579 8.33 -14.97 6.01
C VAL A 579 7.74 -14.08 7.10
N LYS A 580 7.17 -12.94 6.68
CA LYS A 580 6.50 -12.01 7.59
C LYS A 580 5.13 -12.59 7.98
N SER A 581 4.80 -12.52 9.26
CA SER A 581 3.47 -12.84 9.79
C SER A 581 2.42 -11.82 9.35
N ILE A 582 1.15 -12.24 9.28
CA ILE A 582 -0.01 -11.38 8.91
C ILE A 582 -0.19 -10.22 9.91
N ASP A 583 -0.03 -10.51 11.20
CA ASP A 583 -0.12 -9.49 12.27
C ASP A 583 1.14 -8.62 12.36
N GLU A 584 2.12 -8.85 11.48
CA GLU A 584 3.36 -8.09 11.37
C GLU A 584 4.29 -8.15 12.60
N ARG A 585 3.98 -8.99 13.60
CA ARG A 585 4.72 -9.11 14.86
C ARG A 585 5.84 -10.12 14.81
N TYR A 586 5.69 -11.18 14.02
CA TYR A 586 6.63 -12.30 13.93
C TYR A 586 7.25 -12.41 12.54
N ILE A 587 8.45 -13.00 12.50
CA ILE A 587 9.11 -13.44 11.28
C ILE A 587 9.56 -14.89 11.49
N ASP A 588 9.14 -15.77 10.58
CA ASP A 588 9.49 -17.18 10.61
C ASP A 588 10.46 -17.50 9.46
N GLU A 589 11.42 -18.40 9.72
CA GLU A 589 12.33 -18.89 8.69
C GLU A 589 11.69 -20.12 8.00
N GLY A 590 11.33 -19.97 6.71
CA GLY A 590 10.63 -21.00 5.94
C GLY A 590 11.32 -21.34 4.64
N VAL A 591 11.22 -22.61 4.23
CA VAL A 591 11.61 -23.05 2.87
C VAL A 591 10.40 -22.87 1.95
N ARG A 592 10.59 -22.15 0.84
CA ARG A 592 9.56 -21.87 -0.16
C ARG A 592 10.06 -22.24 -1.55
N SER A 593 9.19 -22.86 -2.35
CA SER A 593 9.41 -23.10 -3.77
C SER A 593 8.66 -22.04 -4.56
N TYR A 594 9.40 -21.23 -5.33
CA TYR A 594 8.86 -20.25 -6.26
C TYR A 594 8.87 -20.85 -7.66
N THR A 595 7.76 -20.75 -8.37
CA THR A 595 7.63 -21.18 -9.77
C THR A 595 6.92 -20.10 -10.55
N TRP A 596 7.43 -19.69 -11.70
CA TRP A 596 6.88 -18.57 -12.45
C TRP A 596 6.86 -18.81 -13.96
N THR A 597 5.93 -18.12 -14.63
CA THR A 597 5.76 -18.14 -16.10
C THR A 597 5.29 -16.76 -16.60
N PRO A 598 5.63 -16.34 -17.83
CA PRO A 598 5.03 -15.15 -18.44
C PRO A 598 3.56 -15.42 -18.87
N ILE A 599 2.72 -14.40 -18.81
CA ILE A 599 1.36 -14.44 -19.34
C ILE A 599 1.40 -14.01 -20.80
N ASN A 600 1.19 -14.95 -21.71
CA ASN A 600 1.21 -14.68 -23.15
C ASN A 600 0.18 -13.59 -23.53
N GLY A 601 0.55 -12.73 -24.47
CA GLY A 601 -0.29 -11.62 -24.92
C GLY A 601 -0.27 -10.38 -24.01
N THR A 602 0.49 -10.40 -22.90
CA THR A 602 0.72 -9.26 -22.00
C THR A 602 2.18 -9.20 -21.54
N ASP A 603 2.55 -8.12 -20.84
CA ASP A 603 3.88 -7.95 -20.25
C ASP A 603 3.96 -8.45 -18.79
N TYR A 604 2.90 -9.08 -18.28
CA TYR A 604 2.85 -9.59 -16.92
C TYR A 604 3.49 -10.97 -16.78
N SER A 605 4.06 -11.24 -15.60
CA SER A 605 4.51 -12.59 -15.22
C SER A 605 3.80 -13.04 -13.94
N LEU A 606 3.37 -14.30 -13.94
CA LEU A 606 2.70 -14.95 -12.83
C LEU A 606 3.69 -15.84 -12.08
N GLY A 607 3.70 -15.76 -10.76
CA GLY A 607 4.45 -16.63 -9.87
C GLY A 607 3.55 -17.34 -8.86
N LEU A 608 3.97 -18.52 -8.44
CA LEU A 608 3.34 -19.34 -7.41
C LEU A 608 4.39 -19.66 -6.35
N VAL A 609 4.01 -19.46 -5.10
CA VAL A 609 4.80 -19.82 -3.93
C VAL A 609 4.13 -21.01 -3.25
N LEU A 610 4.88 -22.08 -3.05
CA LEU A 610 4.42 -23.25 -2.31
C LEU A 610 5.44 -23.69 -1.25
N PRO A 611 4.99 -24.03 -0.03
CA PRO A 611 5.82 -24.78 0.91
C PRO A 611 6.05 -26.24 0.44
N PRO A 612 7.15 -26.89 0.85
CA PRO A 612 7.40 -28.31 0.56
C PRO A 612 6.29 -29.26 1.05
N TYR A 613 5.59 -28.91 2.13
CA TYR A 613 4.46 -29.70 2.63
C TYR A 613 3.14 -29.44 1.91
N GLY A 614 3.10 -28.46 0.98
CA GLY A 614 1.95 -28.13 0.13
C GLY A 614 1.98 -28.83 -1.25
N GLU A 615 2.91 -29.76 -1.47
CA GLU A 615 2.99 -30.56 -2.71
C GLU A 615 1.78 -31.49 -2.90
N TYR A 616 1.07 -31.81 -1.83
CA TYR A 616 -0.11 -32.67 -1.86
C TYR A 616 -1.23 -32.03 -1.06
N TYR A 617 -2.46 -32.18 -1.54
CA TYR A 617 -3.66 -31.78 -0.80
C TYR A 617 -4.66 -32.93 -0.76
N ILE A 618 -5.62 -32.81 0.17
CA ILE A 618 -6.68 -33.80 0.36
C ILE A 618 -7.86 -33.44 -0.54
N GLN A 619 -8.31 -34.42 -1.31
CA GLN A 619 -9.57 -34.34 -2.03
C GLN A 619 -10.51 -35.42 -1.52
N ALA A 620 -11.60 -35.00 -0.88
CA ALA A 620 -12.62 -35.88 -0.35
C ALA A 620 -13.34 -36.64 -1.48
N ASP A 621 -13.53 -37.94 -1.27
CA ASP A 621 -14.30 -38.83 -2.15
C ASP A 621 -15.50 -39.34 -1.37
N LEU A 622 -16.55 -38.51 -1.33
CA LEU A 622 -17.78 -38.76 -0.59
C LEU A 622 -18.92 -39.05 -1.57
N SER A 623 -18.96 -40.25 -2.13
CA SER A 623 -20.06 -40.69 -3.01
C SER A 623 -21.29 -41.21 -2.25
N ASP A 624 -21.18 -41.45 -0.93
CA ASP A 624 -22.26 -41.96 -0.09
C ASP A 624 -23.04 -40.83 0.61
N VAL A 625 -24.28 -40.62 0.18
CA VAL A 625 -25.20 -39.60 0.72
C VAL A 625 -25.48 -39.78 2.21
N MET A 626 -25.53 -41.03 2.71
CA MET A 626 -25.77 -41.28 4.14
C MET A 626 -24.60 -40.80 4.99
N LEU A 627 -23.37 -40.99 4.50
CA LEU A 627 -22.17 -40.51 5.16
C LEU A 627 -22.10 -38.98 5.16
N GLN A 628 -22.48 -38.34 4.04
CA GLN A 628 -22.55 -36.88 3.96
C GLN A 628 -23.51 -36.30 5.00
N LEU A 629 -24.74 -36.84 5.08
CA LEU A 629 -25.73 -36.39 6.08
C LEU A 629 -25.27 -36.61 7.51
N GLN A 630 -24.58 -37.73 7.79
CA GLN A 630 -24.03 -38.00 9.12
C GLN A 630 -22.99 -36.95 9.53
N TYR A 631 -22.15 -36.48 8.61
CA TYR A 631 -21.15 -35.45 8.90
C TYR A 631 -21.74 -34.04 8.95
N LEU A 632 -22.73 -33.73 8.11
CA LEU A 632 -23.47 -32.46 8.19
C LEU A 632 -24.18 -32.27 9.54
N GLN A 633 -24.67 -33.34 10.17
CA GLN A 633 -25.21 -33.27 11.53
C GLN A 633 -24.21 -32.72 12.56
N SER A 634 -22.91 -32.85 12.32
CA SER A 634 -21.87 -32.35 13.23
C SER A 634 -21.68 -30.84 13.21
N LEU A 635 -22.27 -30.16 12.21
CA LEU A 635 -22.28 -28.70 12.05
C LEU A 635 -23.53 -28.06 12.68
N LEU A 636 -24.54 -28.86 13.04
CA LEU A 636 -25.78 -28.34 13.61
C LEU A 636 -25.53 -27.75 15.02
N PRO A 637 -26.25 -26.68 15.40
CA PRO A 637 -26.15 -26.08 16.74
C PRO A 637 -26.41 -27.07 17.88
N SER A 638 -27.25 -28.10 17.66
CA SER A 638 -27.49 -29.16 18.64
C SER A 638 -26.25 -29.96 19.02
N SER A 639 -25.22 -29.98 18.16
CA SER A 639 -23.95 -30.63 18.44
C SER A 639 -23.03 -29.80 19.35
N PHE A 640 -23.30 -28.51 19.53
CA PHE A 640 -22.39 -27.58 20.22
C PHE A 640 -22.27 -27.86 21.72
N GLU A 641 -23.36 -28.32 22.35
CA GLU A 641 -23.35 -28.70 23.76
C GLU A 641 -22.40 -29.88 24.05
N SER A 642 -22.30 -30.83 23.11
CA SER A 642 -21.60 -32.09 23.35
C SER A 642 -20.22 -32.18 22.68
N GLY A 643 -19.98 -31.43 21.61
CA GLY A 643 -18.71 -31.41 20.88
C GLY A 643 -18.09 -30.02 20.70
N GLY A 644 -18.67 -28.97 21.26
CA GLY A 644 -18.16 -27.60 21.15
C GLY A 644 -18.70 -26.84 19.93
N HIS A 645 -18.58 -25.52 19.99
CA HIS A 645 -19.03 -24.57 18.98
C HIS A 645 -18.25 -24.75 17.68
N VAL A 646 -18.91 -24.54 16.54
CA VAL A 646 -18.30 -24.65 15.22
C VAL A 646 -18.35 -23.30 14.52
N PHE A 647 -17.20 -22.84 14.05
CA PHE A 647 -17.06 -21.73 13.13
C PHE A 647 -16.82 -22.26 11.72
N LEU A 648 -17.50 -21.64 10.75
CA LEU A 648 -17.39 -21.96 9.33
C LEU A 648 -16.70 -20.82 8.59
N ALA A 649 -15.64 -21.12 7.84
CA ALA A 649 -14.94 -20.11 7.04
C ALA A 649 -15.89 -19.50 5.98
N PRO A 650 -15.95 -18.15 5.87
CA PRO A 650 -16.80 -17.44 4.90
C PRO A 650 -16.27 -17.55 3.46
N ARG A 651 -16.38 -18.75 2.87
CA ARG A 651 -15.98 -19.04 1.48
C ARG A 651 -17.18 -18.98 0.53
N GLU A 652 -16.93 -18.71 -0.75
CA GLU A 652 -17.94 -18.80 -1.82
C GLU A 652 -18.23 -20.28 -2.16
N TYR A 653 -18.86 -21.04 -1.25
CA TYR A 653 -19.20 -22.47 -1.48
C TYR A 653 -20.20 -22.66 -2.64
N CYS A 654 -21.15 -21.74 -2.75
CA CYS A 654 -22.17 -21.71 -3.80
C CYS A 654 -22.45 -20.25 -4.20
N LYS A 655 -22.82 -20.00 -5.45
CA LYS A 655 -23.08 -18.64 -5.97
C LYS A 655 -24.24 -17.91 -5.25
N ARG A 656 -25.20 -18.66 -4.71
CA ARG A 656 -26.37 -18.10 -3.99
C ARG A 656 -26.11 -17.81 -2.51
N LEU A 657 -24.96 -18.22 -1.98
CA LEU A 657 -24.64 -18.02 -0.57
C LEU A 657 -24.04 -16.63 -0.37
N HIS A 658 -24.74 -15.77 0.35
CA HIS A 658 -24.21 -14.46 0.74
C HIS A 658 -23.26 -14.60 1.93
N ILE A 659 -22.07 -14.02 1.79
CA ILE A 659 -21.09 -13.91 2.88
C ILE A 659 -21.60 -12.86 3.87
N SER A 660 -21.65 -13.21 5.15
CA SER A 660 -22.02 -12.31 6.24
C SER A 660 -20.92 -12.23 7.27
N ASP A 661 -20.73 -11.05 7.86
CA ASP A 661 -19.73 -10.83 8.92
C ASP A 661 -20.04 -11.64 10.18
N ASN A 662 -21.33 -11.87 10.46
CA ASN A 662 -21.75 -12.73 11.56
C ASN A 662 -21.68 -14.22 11.15
N ASN A 663 -20.78 -14.97 11.79
CA ASN A 663 -20.53 -16.37 11.46
C ASN A 663 -21.73 -17.30 11.75
N THR A 664 -22.49 -17.04 12.81
CA THR A 664 -23.65 -17.87 13.16
C THR A 664 -24.74 -17.75 12.11
N GLN A 665 -24.99 -16.53 11.62
CA GLN A 665 -25.91 -16.30 10.51
C GLN A 665 -25.41 -16.95 9.22
N PHE A 666 -24.09 -16.87 8.96
CA PHE A 666 -23.49 -17.51 7.80
C PHE A 666 -23.67 -19.03 7.83
N LEU A 667 -23.45 -19.65 8.99
CA LEU A 667 -23.63 -21.08 9.18
C LEU A 667 -25.10 -21.51 9.01
N GLU A 668 -26.05 -20.75 9.56
CA GLU A 668 -27.47 -21.02 9.37
C GLU A 668 -27.90 -20.92 7.90
N ASN A 669 -27.44 -19.88 7.20
CA ASN A 669 -27.68 -19.70 5.76
C ASN A 669 -27.09 -20.87 4.95
N PHE A 670 -25.87 -21.30 5.28
CA PHE A 670 -25.23 -22.44 4.65
C PHE A 670 -26.02 -23.74 4.88
N LEU A 671 -26.42 -24.02 6.12
CA LEU A 671 -27.19 -25.22 6.46
C LEU A 671 -28.56 -25.23 5.79
N SER A 672 -29.25 -24.08 5.75
CA SER A 672 -30.51 -23.94 5.03
C SER A 672 -30.35 -24.26 3.54
N LEU A 673 -29.27 -23.75 2.92
CA LEU A 673 -28.98 -24.00 1.51
C LEU A 673 -28.69 -25.46 1.23
N MET A 674 -27.96 -26.16 2.11
CA MET A 674 -27.66 -27.59 1.95
C MET A 674 -28.87 -28.51 2.15
N VAL A 675 -29.96 -28.02 2.74
CA VAL A 675 -31.24 -28.73 2.81
C VAL A 675 -32.06 -28.52 1.52
N GLU A 676 -31.95 -27.34 0.90
CA GLU A 676 -32.68 -26.99 -0.32
C GLU A 676 -32.02 -27.53 -1.59
N ILE A 677 -30.68 -27.50 -1.64
CA ILE A 677 -29.88 -27.85 -2.81
C ILE A 677 -28.99 -29.05 -2.49
N THR A 678 -28.96 -30.03 -3.39
CA THR A 678 -28.00 -31.13 -3.31
C THR A 678 -26.59 -30.62 -3.61
N PRO A 679 -25.55 -31.04 -2.85
CA PRO A 679 -24.15 -30.64 -3.05
C PRO A 679 -23.62 -30.82 -4.48
N GLU A 680 -24.26 -31.68 -5.29
CA GLU A 680 -23.88 -31.99 -6.68
C GLU A 680 -24.35 -30.95 -7.72
N SER A 681 -25.05 -29.88 -7.32
CA SER A 681 -25.54 -28.86 -8.27
C SER A 681 -24.41 -28.08 -8.95
N GLU A 682 -24.60 -27.66 -10.21
CA GLU A 682 -23.64 -26.81 -10.96
C GLU A 682 -23.44 -25.41 -10.34
N ASP A 683 -24.31 -25.02 -9.39
CA ASP A 683 -24.26 -23.73 -8.69
C ASP A 683 -23.21 -23.71 -7.55
N CYS A 684 -22.64 -24.86 -7.18
CA CYS A 684 -21.75 -25.04 -6.03
C CYS A 684 -20.41 -25.70 -6.39
N ASP A 685 -19.35 -25.39 -5.62
CA ASP A 685 -18.06 -26.07 -5.72
C ASP A 685 -18.08 -27.38 -4.92
N GLN A 686 -18.22 -28.50 -5.63
CA GLN A 686 -18.25 -29.84 -5.05
C GLN A 686 -16.98 -30.17 -4.26
N GLY A 687 -15.81 -29.72 -4.71
CA GLY A 687 -14.53 -30.01 -4.06
C GLY A 687 -14.44 -29.35 -2.69
N LEU A 688 -14.82 -28.07 -2.60
CA LEU A 688 -14.83 -27.34 -1.34
C LEU A 688 -15.84 -27.91 -0.34
N ILE A 689 -17.06 -28.19 -0.79
CA ILE A 689 -18.11 -28.72 0.09
C ILE A 689 -17.76 -30.13 0.59
N HIS A 690 -17.29 -31.03 -0.28
CA HIS A 690 -16.90 -32.38 0.15
C HIS A 690 -15.73 -32.36 1.14
N ASN A 691 -14.73 -31.50 0.91
CA ASN A 691 -13.62 -31.33 1.85
C ASN A 691 -14.10 -30.81 3.22
N LEU A 692 -15.00 -29.82 3.22
CA LEU A 692 -15.63 -29.29 4.43
C LEU A 692 -16.38 -30.38 5.21
N ILE A 693 -17.21 -31.17 4.51
CA ILE A 693 -18.00 -32.24 5.12
C ILE A 693 -17.09 -33.32 5.72
N LEU A 694 -16.04 -33.74 5.00
CA LEU A 694 -15.05 -34.69 5.52
C LEU A 694 -14.40 -34.18 6.81
N ASP A 695 -13.91 -32.93 6.79
CA ASP A 695 -13.19 -32.33 7.92
C ASP A 695 -14.10 -32.15 9.15
N SER A 696 -15.35 -31.73 8.95
CA SER A 696 -16.34 -31.63 10.04
C SER A 696 -16.55 -32.98 10.74
N GLY A 697 -16.65 -34.07 9.97
CA GLY A 697 -16.76 -35.43 10.49
C GLY A 697 -15.51 -35.88 11.27
N ILE A 698 -14.32 -35.54 10.78
CA ILE A 698 -13.04 -35.89 11.42
C ILE A 698 -12.89 -35.16 12.76
N ILE A 699 -13.12 -33.84 12.79
CA ILE A 699 -13.02 -33.05 14.02
C ILE A 699 -14.09 -33.47 15.04
N TRP A 700 -15.30 -33.80 14.58
CA TRP A 700 -16.33 -34.33 15.46
C TRP A 700 -15.92 -35.62 16.16
N GLN A 701 -15.23 -36.54 15.46
CA GLN A 701 -14.69 -37.75 16.07
C GLN A 701 -13.61 -37.44 17.11
N LEU A 702 -12.77 -36.43 16.87
CA LEU A 702 -11.81 -35.96 17.86
C LEU A 702 -12.51 -35.44 19.12
N ALA A 703 -13.46 -34.51 18.96
CA ALA A 703 -14.18 -33.91 20.08
C ALA A 703 -14.94 -34.95 20.91
N SER A 704 -15.67 -35.83 20.24
CA SER A 704 -16.50 -36.86 20.90
C SER A 704 -15.69 -37.97 21.57
N ARG A 705 -14.57 -38.42 20.98
CA ARG A 705 -13.72 -39.49 21.55
C ARG A 705 -12.74 -38.98 22.60
N VAL A 706 -12.22 -37.75 22.44
CA VAL A 706 -11.05 -37.27 23.20
C VAL A 706 -11.41 -36.12 24.14
N TRP A 707 -12.15 -35.10 23.70
CA TRP A 707 -12.38 -33.90 24.51
C TRP A 707 -13.53 -34.06 25.50
N LYS A 708 -14.63 -34.72 25.09
CA LYS A 708 -15.85 -34.87 25.89
C LYS A 708 -15.62 -35.46 27.30
N ASN A 709 -14.65 -36.36 27.44
CA ASN A 709 -14.38 -37.07 28.70
C ASN A 709 -13.26 -36.42 29.53
N LYS A 710 -12.73 -35.25 29.12
CA LYS A 710 -11.62 -34.58 29.80
C LYS A 710 -12.11 -33.36 30.57
N ASP A 711 -11.66 -33.27 31.81
CA ASP A 711 -11.81 -32.05 32.60
C ASP A 711 -10.65 -31.10 32.30
N ILE A 712 -10.91 -30.08 31.49
CA ILE A 712 -9.90 -29.11 31.04
C ILE A 712 -9.53 -28.08 32.11
N GLN A 713 -10.44 -27.79 33.05
CA GLN A 713 -10.23 -26.76 34.08
C GLN A 713 -9.19 -27.22 35.10
N THR A 714 -9.22 -28.51 35.47
CA THR A 714 -8.23 -29.11 36.39
C THR A 714 -6.79 -28.99 35.85
N TYR A 715 -6.60 -28.92 34.53
CA TYR A 715 -5.27 -28.75 33.93
C TYR A 715 -4.93 -27.29 33.59
N GLY A 716 -5.78 -26.32 33.95
CA GLY A 716 -5.55 -24.90 33.69
C GLY A 716 -5.77 -24.48 32.24
N PHE A 717 -6.75 -25.07 31.55
CA PHE A 717 -7.14 -24.68 30.19
C PHE A 717 -8.52 -24.03 30.16
N LEU A 718 -8.62 -22.93 29.40
CA LEU A 718 -9.87 -22.21 29.13
C LEU A 718 -10.63 -22.82 27.95
N ALA A 719 -9.91 -23.20 26.88
CA ALA A 719 -10.49 -23.75 25.67
C ALA A 719 -9.57 -24.75 24.98
N LEU A 720 -10.15 -25.68 24.22
CA LEU A 720 -9.50 -26.54 23.24
C LEU A 720 -10.03 -26.19 21.86
N PHE A 721 -9.19 -26.23 20.84
CA PHE A 721 -9.65 -25.99 19.47
C PHE A 721 -8.94 -26.86 18.44
N ALA A 722 -9.60 -27.05 17.31
CA ALA A 722 -9.05 -27.67 16.11
C ALA A 722 -9.55 -26.91 14.87
N ALA A 723 -8.60 -26.43 14.07
CA ALA A 723 -8.85 -25.76 12.80
C ALA A 723 -8.35 -26.64 11.65
N THR A 724 -9.09 -26.69 10.55
CA THR A 724 -8.82 -27.56 9.40
C THR A 724 -8.71 -26.80 8.09
N ASP A 725 -8.07 -27.41 7.12
CA ASP A 725 -7.89 -26.87 5.76
C ASP A 725 -9.24 -26.64 5.04
N GLY A 726 -10.24 -27.49 5.31
CA GLY A 726 -11.60 -27.39 4.80
C GLY A 726 -12.40 -26.18 5.32
N GLY A 727 -11.86 -25.39 6.26
CA GLY A 727 -12.51 -24.18 6.77
C GLY A 727 -13.43 -24.40 7.97
N VAL A 728 -13.27 -25.52 8.69
CA VAL A 728 -13.95 -25.75 9.97
C VAL A 728 -13.00 -25.47 11.12
N THR A 729 -13.44 -24.62 12.05
CA THR A 729 -12.79 -24.42 13.35
C THR A 729 -13.75 -24.82 14.45
N ARG A 730 -13.36 -25.76 15.31
CA ARG A 730 -14.18 -26.21 16.44
C ARG A 730 -13.55 -25.79 17.75
N VAL A 731 -14.32 -25.16 18.63
CA VAL A 731 -13.89 -24.66 19.95
C VAL A 731 -14.71 -25.35 21.05
N PHE A 732 -14.03 -25.92 22.04
CA PHE A 732 -14.62 -26.64 23.15
C PHE A 732 -14.13 -26.05 24.48
N PRO A 733 -15.01 -25.77 25.46
CA PRO A 733 -16.47 -25.96 25.48
C PRO A 733 -17.21 -24.82 24.74
N ASN A 734 -18.54 -24.95 24.56
CA ASN A 734 -19.35 -23.94 23.87
C ASN A 734 -19.25 -22.53 24.49
N SER A 735 -19.07 -22.44 25.82
CA SER A 735 -18.91 -21.15 26.52
C SER A 735 -17.65 -20.39 26.12
N ALA A 736 -16.63 -21.07 25.59
CA ALA A 736 -15.39 -20.42 25.14
C ALA A 736 -15.49 -19.83 23.72
N ALA A 737 -16.63 -20.00 23.03
CA ALA A 737 -16.83 -19.45 21.70
C ALA A 737 -17.09 -17.93 21.72
N GLU A 738 -17.69 -17.42 22.81
CA GLU A 738 -17.97 -15.98 22.97
C GLU A 738 -16.67 -15.15 23.10
N SER A 739 -15.60 -15.76 23.61
CA SER A 739 -14.29 -15.14 23.81
C SER A 739 -13.27 -15.53 22.73
N TRP A 740 -13.75 -16.07 21.62
CA TRP A 740 -12.93 -16.46 20.48
C TRP A 740 -12.81 -15.30 19.48
N ASP A 741 -11.74 -14.52 19.61
CA ASP A 741 -11.49 -13.31 18.81
C ASP A 741 -10.72 -13.58 17.49
N GLU A 742 -10.39 -14.84 17.18
CA GLU A 742 -9.63 -15.16 15.97
C GLU A 742 -10.55 -15.26 14.73
N ASP A 743 -10.02 -14.89 13.56
CA ASP A 743 -10.73 -14.95 12.29
C ASP A 743 -11.28 -16.37 12.02
N PRO A 744 -12.57 -16.52 11.66
CA PRO A 744 -13.18 -17.82 11.40
C PRO A 744 -12.58 -18.54 10.19
N GLU A 745 -11.93 -17.83 9.24
CA GLU A 745 -11.15 -18.43 8.17
C GLU A 745 -9.73 -18.78 8.65
N PRO A 746 -9.39 -20.08 8.78
CA PRO A 746 -8.08 -20.51 9.28
C PRO A 746 -6.92 -19.97 8.44
N PHE A 747 -7.16 -19.72 7.15
CA PHE A 747 -6.13 -19.21 6.24
C PHE A 747 -5.76 -17.76 6.52
N ASN A 748 -6.63 -16.98 7.17
CA ASN A 748 -6.33 -15.61 7.57
C ASN A 748 -5.82 -15.54 9.02
N SER A 749 -5.90 -16.63 9.78
CA SER A 749 -5.42 -16.67 11.17
C SER A 749 -3.91 -16.91 11.25
N ASN A 750 -3.23 -16.11 12.08
CA ASN A 750 -1.78 -16.19 12.26
C ASN A 750 -1.33 -17.52 12.87
N TYR A 751 -2.02 -17.99 13.92
CA TYR A 751 -1.68 -19.24 14.63
C TYR A 751 -1.63 -20.45 13.67
N TYR A 752 -2.52 -20.47 12.67
CA TYR A 752 -2.62 -21.55 11.70
C TYR A 752 -1.39 -21.56 10.78
N ARG A 753 -1.09 -20.43 10.13
CA ARG A 753 0.05 -20.29 9.21
C ARG A 753 1.40 -20.58 9.88
N ARG A 754 1.63 -20.03 11.08
CA ARG A 754 2.88 -20.23 11.84
C ARG A 754 3.06 -21.66 12.30
N SER A 755 1.98 -22.32 12.74
CA SER A 755 2.03 -23.73 13.15
C SER A 755 2.37 -24.66 11.99
N LEU A 756 1.99 -24.30 10.76
CA LEU A 756 2.31 -25.08 9.57
C LEU A 756 3.79 -24.96 9.16
N ASP A 757 4.40 -23.79 9.33
CA ASP A 757 5.83 -23.60 9.01
C ASP A 757 6.74 -24.18 10.10
N ASN A 758 6.42 -23.92 11.36
CA ASN A 758 7.24 -24.32 12.50
C ASN A 758 6.99 -25.77 12.94
N LYS A 759 7.91 -26.29 13.74
CA LYS A 759 7.79 -27.60 14.40
C LYS A 759 7.64 -27.38 15.90
N GLY A 760 6.77 -28.16 16.55
CA GLY A 760 6.52 -28.07 17.98
C GLY A 760 5.27 -27.26 18.34
N TYR A 761 5.26 -26.72 19.56
CA TYR A 761 4.17 -25.91 20.09
C TYR A 761 4.47 -24.42 19.96
N MET A 762 3.58 -23.71 19.30
CA MET A 762 3.66 -22.27 19.09
C MET A 762 2.81 -21.56 20.14
N PHE A 763 3.47 -20.84 21.04
CA PHE A 763 2.86 -19.97 22.04
C PHE A 763 2.67 -18.57 21.46
N ARG A 764 1.47 -18.02 21.66
CA ARG A 764 1.10 -16.67 21.26
C ARG A 764 0.36 -15.99 22.41
N ALA A 765 0.93 -14.90 22.91
CA ALA A 765 0.23 -14.03 23.84
C ALA A 765 -0.78 -13.12 23.10
N PRO A 766 -1.88 -12.72 23.77
CA PRO A 766 -2.82 -11.75 23.22
C PRO A 766 -2.13 -10.46 22.81
N PRO A 767 -2.45 -9.89 21.64
CA PRO A 767 -1.84 -8.65 21.20
C PRO A 767 -2.20 -7.49 22.12
N ARG A 768 -1.20 -6.67 22.48
CA ARG A 768 -1.38 -5.36 23.12
C ARG A 768 -0.46 -4.35 22.47
N ALA A 769 -1.00 -3.19 22.12
CA ALA A 769 -0.23 -2.06 21.62
C ALA A 769 0.16 -1.11 22.76
N SER A 770 -0.70 -0.98 23.77
CA SER A 770 -0.47 -0.08 24.90
C SER A 770 -0.90 -0.71 26.24
N MET A 771 -0.48 -0.08 27.35
CA MET A 771 -0.91 -0.49 28.69
C MET A 771 -2.38 -0.10 28.98
N ASP A 772 -2.95 0.79 28.15
CA ASP A 772 -4.31 1.30 28.24
C ASP A 772 -5.32 0.48 27.42
N ASP A 773 -4.84 -0.45 26.59
CA ASP A 773 -5.71 -1.33 25.81
C ASP A 773 -6.52 -2.23 26.76
N PRO A 774 -7.86 -2.28 26.63
CA PRO A 774 -8.70 -3.09 27.50
C PRO A 774 -8.30 -4.55 27.38
N VAL A 775 -7.93 -5.14 28.51
CA VAL A 775 -7.71 -6.59 28.59
C VAL A 775 -9.05 -7.27 28.35
N THR A 776 -9.22 -7.95 27.22
CA THR A 776 -10.25 -8.99 27.09
C THR A 776 -9.92 -10.10 28.08
N SER A 777 -10.36 -9.88 29.32
CA SER A 777 -10.15 -10.77 30.45
C SER A 777 -11.34 -11.70 30.55
N GLU A 778 -11.09 -12.99 30.39
CA GLU A 778 -12.10 -14.02 30.64
C GLU A 778 -12.15 -14.26 32.14
N ASN A 779 -13.27 -13.96 32.79
CA ASN A 779 -13.44 -14.15 34.23
C ASN A 779 -12.32 -13.51 35.09
N GLY A 780 -11.64 -12.48 34.56
CA GLY A 780 -10.49 -11.82 35.21
C GLY A 780 -9.09 -12.32 34.82
N THR A 781 -8.96 -13.33 33.95
CA THR A 781 -7.69 -13.96 33.55
C THR A 781 -7.34 -13.74 32.07
N ILE A 782 -6.06 -13.79 31.72
CA ILE A 782 -5.55 -13.61 30.34
C ILE A 782 -5.37 -14.98 29.68
N GLY A 783 -5.95 -15.19 28.50
CA GLY A 783 -5.83 -16.44 27.76
C GLY A 783 -4.64 -16.48 26.79
N ILE A 784 -3.68 -17.39 26.96
CA ILE A 784 -2.55 -17.57 26.02
C ILE A 784 -2.87 -18.68 25.02
N LEU A 785 -2.73 -18.42 23.73
CA LEU A 785 -3.01 -19.40 22.68
C LEU A 785 -1.79 -20.29 22.42
N VAL A 786 -1.97 -21.61 22.42
CA VAL A 786 -0.92 -22.57 22.04
C VAL A 786 -1.44 -23.44 20.90
N SER A 787 -0.64 -23.57 19.84
CA SER A 787 -1.05 -24.28 18.62
C SER A 787 0.05 -25.19 18.08
N THR A 788 -0.33 -26.28 17.43
CA THR A 788 0.58 -27.22 16.76
C THR A 788 -0.06 -27.84 15.54
N ALA A 789 0.71 -28.01 14.46
CA ALA A 789 0.23 -28.66 13.25
C ALA A 789 0.26 -30.19 13.37
N VAL A 790 -0.79 -30.84 12.87
CA VAL A 790 -0.91 -32.30 12.85
C VAL A 790 -0.19 -32.85 11.63
N GLU A 791 0.98 -33.47 11.83
CA GLU A 791 1.74 -34.08 10.73
C GLU A 791 1.33 -35.55 10.50
N VAL A 792 0.74 -35.82 9.34
CA VAL A 792 0.30 -37.15 8.91
C VAL A 792 1.21 -37.64 7.78
N ASN A 793 1.67 -38.89 7.89
CA ASN A 793 2.41 -39.55 6.81
C ASN A 793 1.53 -40.64 6.21
N LEU A 794 1.10 -40.44 4.96
CA LEU A 794 0.22 -41.35 4.23
C LEU A 794 0.97 -41.95 3.03
N GLY A 795 1.47 -43.16 3.19
CA GLY A 795 2.14 -43.89 2.10
C GLY A 795 3.45 -43.22 1.65
N GLY A 796 4.23 -42.65 2.58
CA GLY A 796 5.50 -41.98 2.29
C GLY A 796 5.37 -40.49 1.94
N LYS A 797 4.15 -39.94 1.98
CA LYS A 797 3.84 -38.53 1.72
C LYS A 797 3.49 -37.82 3.02
N ASN A 798 4.17 -36.72 3.33
CA ASN A 798 3.91 -35.93 4.53
C ASN A 798 2.89 -34.82 4.23
N LEU A 799 1.92 -34.66 5.11
CA LEU A 799 0.81 -33.71 5.02
C LEU A 799 0.56 -33.05 6.38
N LYS A 800 0.06 -31.82 6.36
CA LYS A 800 -0.38 -31.08 7.55
C LYS A 800 -1.83 -30.57 7.38
N PRO A 801 -2.84 -31.43 7.54
CA PRO A 801 -4.24 -31.09 7.21
C PRO A 801 -4.97 -30.24 8.26
N ALA A 802 -4.46 -30.21 9.50
CA ALA A 802 -5.14 -29.55 10.62
C ALA A 802 -4.13 -28.98 11.62
N VAL A 803 -4.58 -27.96 12.33
CA VAL A 803 -3.87 -27.36 13.47
C VAL A 803 -4.75 -27.53 14.70
N VAL A 804 -4.18 -28.13 15.75
CA VAL A 804 -4.87 -28.28 17.04
C VAL A 804 -4.18 -27.39 18.07
N GLY A 805 -4.95 -26.94 19.05
CA GLY A 805 -4.42 -26.06 20.06
C GLY A 805 -5.33 -25.92 21.26
N VAL A 806 -4.86 -25.12 22.21
CA VAL A 806 -5.53 -24.86 23.48
C VAL A 806 -5.33 -23.39 23.89
N LYS A 807 -6.25 -22.85 24.67
CA LYS A 807 -6.15 -21.55 25.33
C LYS A 807 -5.83 -21.77 26.81
N LEU A 808 -4.67 -21.31 27.25
CA LEU A 808 -4.18 -21.47 28.63
C LEU A 808 -4.78 -20.42 29.54
N ASP A 809 -5.07 -20.80 30.77
CA ASP A 809 -5.25 -19.84 31.86
C ASP A 809 -3.88 -19.38 32.38
N LEU A 810 -3.59 -18.09 32.24
CA LEU A 810 -2.32 -17.49 32.68
C LEU A 810 -2.07 -17.74 34.17
N GLU A 811 -3.07 -17.58 35.06
CA GLU A 811 -2.84 -17.63 36.50
C GLU A 811 -2.44 -19.05 36.93
N ALA A 812 -3.22 -20.04 36.50
CA ALA A 812 -2.96 -21.45 36.77
C ALA A 812 -1.59 -21.90 36.24
N TRP A 813 -1.21 -21.46 35.04
CA TRP A 813 0.07 -21.84 34.44
C TRP A 813 1.27 -21.11 35.02
N VAL A 814 1.12 -19.86 35.48
CA VAL A 814 2.18 -19.13 36.19
C VAL A 814 2.49 -19.80 37.53
N ASP A 815 1.47 -20.23 38.27
CA ASP A 815 1.70 -20.94 39.54
C ASP A 815 2.38 -22.29 39.31
N LYS A 816 1.97 -23.01 38.25
CA LYS A 816 2.65 -24.23 37.83
C LYS A 816 4.10 -23.98 37.40
N PHE A 817 4.34 -22.90 36.65
CA PHE A 817 5.68 -22.48 36.22
C PHE A 817 6.60 -22.17 37.40
N LYS A 818 6.11 -21.47 38.43
CA LYS A 818 6.88 -21.20 39.66
C LYS A 818 7.34 -22.50 40.33
N ILE A 819 6.46 -23.49 40.45
CA ILE A 819 6.76 -24.80 41.04
C ILE A 819 7.76 -25.60 40.18
N LEU A 820 7.70 -25.47 38.85
CA LEU A 820 8.64 -26.12 37.92
C LEU A 820 10.03 -25.48 37.98
N ALA A 821 10.08 -24.18 38.21
CA ALA A 821 11.30 -23.39 38.38
C ALA A 821 11.73 -23.23 39.85
N SER A 822 11.31 -24.14 40.73
CA SER A 822 11.76 -24.21 42.13
C SER A 822 12.37 -25.57 42.49
N ASN A 823 13.18 -25.57 43.54
CA ASN A 823 13.86 -26.76 44.05
C ASN A 823 12.99 -27.56 45.06
N VAL A 824 11.75 -27.11 45.33
CA VAL A 824 10.85 -27.67 46.34
C VAL A 824 10.29 -29.05 45.96
N SER A 825 10.20 -29.34 44.66
CA SER A 825 9.53 -30.55 44.16
C SER A 825 10.29 -31.88 44.35
N ASP A 826 11.60 -31.86 44.66
CA ASP A 826 12.39 -33.08 44.76
C ASP A 826 12.30 -33.69 46.17
N SER A 827 11.19 -34.38 46.43
CA SER A 827 10.93 -35.17 47.66
C SER A 827 11.98 -36.28 47.93
N ARG A 828 13.01 -36.43 47.09
CA ARG A 828 14.18 -37.30 47.34
C ARG A 828 15.35 -36.62 48.04
N GLN A 829 15.31 -35.29 48.22
CA GLN A 829 16.23 -34.58 49.10
C GLN A 829 15.44 -33.98 50.25
N GLY A 830 15.49 -34.63 51.42
CA GLY A 830 14.88 -34.10 52.64
C GLY A 830 15.31 -32.65 52.85
N SER A 831 14.34 -31.80 53.19
CA SER A 831 14.46 -30.38 53.51
C SER A 831 15.90 -29.89 53.59
N GLN A 832 16.47 -29.37 52.51
CA GLN A 832 17.70 -28.59 52.58
C GLN A 832 17.36 -27.28 53.31
N LYS A 833 17.24 -27.35 54.64
CA LYS A 833 17.30 -26.16 55.48
C LYS A 833 18.71 -25.60 55.33
N CYS A 834 18.80 -24.37 54.85
CA CYS A 834 20.03 -23.59 54.78
C CYS A 834 20.80 -23.75 56.09
N GLY A 835 21.96 -24.40 56.01
CA GLY A 835 22.87 -24.58 57.12
C GLY A 835 24.08 -23.66 56.94
N PRO A 836 24.80 -23.33 58.02
CA PRO A 836 25.86 -22.30 58.04
C PRO A 836 27.11 -22.61 57.19
N SER A 837 27.07 -23.63 56.34
CA SER A 837 28.17 -24.08 55.47
C SER A 837 27.77 -24.39 54.02
N ARG A 838 26.51 -24.15 53.61
CA ARG A 838 26.06 -24.24 52.20
C ARG A 838 25.30 -22.96 51.83
N SER A 839 25.80 -22.25 50.81
CA SER A 839 25.09 -21.13 50.19
C SER A 839 23.79 -21.63 49.57
N CYS A 840 22.67 -21.02 49.91
CA CYS A 840 21.38 -21.35 49.31
C CYS A 840 21.24 -20.64 47.96
N GLU A 841 20.86 -21.38 46.92
CA GLU A 841 20.56 -20.81 45.61
C GLU A 841 19.19 -20.12 45.65
N MET A 842 19.06 -18.97 44.98
CA MET A 842 17.76 -18.33 44.77
C MET A 842 16.85 -19.24 43.93
N ASP A 843 15.54 -19.14 44.08
CA ASP A 843 14.58 -19.79 43.18
C ASP A 843 13.42 -18.85 42.82
N CYS A 844 12.65 -19.23 41.80
CA CYS A 844 11.58 -18.38 41.27
C CYS A 844 10.32 -18.33 42.17
N GLU A 845 10.30 -19.06 43.28
CA GLU A 845 9.14 -19.22 44.18
C GLU A 845 9.34 -18.51 45.53
N VAL A 846 10.50 -18.66 46.16
CA VAL A 846 10.82 -18.20 47.53
C VAL A 846 11.34 -16.76 47.54
N ASN A 847 12.02 -16.28 46.49
CA ASN A 847 12.66 -14.96 46.44
C ASN A 847 12.02 -14.06 45.36
N THR A 848 10.77 -13.66 45.56
CA THR A 848 9.94 -12.96 44.55
C THR A 848 10.51 -11.65 44.03
N ASP A 849 11.38 -11.00 44.81
CA ASP A 849 11.85 -9.64 44.55
C ASP A 849 13.32 -9.59 44.12
N ASP A 850 14.09 -10.68 44.29
CA ASP A 850 15.53 -10.72 43.97
C ASP A 850 15.82 -11.45 42.64
N LEU A 851 14.98 -12.42 42.26
CA LEU A 851 15.13 -13.22 41.03
C LEU A 851 13.94 -13.05 40.10
N LEU A 852 14.21 -12.65 38.86
CA LEU A 852 13.25 -12.48 37.78
C LEU A 852 13.28 -13.70 36.86
N CYS A 853 12.11 -14.33 36.65
CA CYS A 853 11.97 -15.50 35.79
C CYS A 853 10.92 -15.23 34.72
N TYR A 854 11.34 -15.22 33.46
CA TYR A 854 10.52 -14.88 32.30
C TYR A 854 10.43 -16.05 31.32
N LEU A 855 9.26 -16.19 30.70
CA LEU A 855 9.08 -16.91 29.44
C LEU A 855 8.76 -15.89 28.35
N ILE A 856 9.62 -15.85 27.34
CA ILE A 856 9.56 -14.91 26.21
C ILE A 856 9.38 -15.75 24.94
N ASP A 857 8.52 -15.31 24.02
CA ASP A 857 8.40 -15.97 22.72
C ASP A 857 9.49 -15.54 21.73
N ASP A 858 9.50 -16.14 20.55
CA ASP A 858 10.47 -15.87 19.48
C ASP A 858 10.37 -14.48 18.85
N GLY A 859 9.23 -13.79 19.01
CA GLY A 859 9.05 -12.39 18.64
C GLY A 859 9.57 -11.41 19.69
N GLY A 860 9.99 -11.90 20.85
CA GLY A 860 10.39 -11.05 21.97
C GLY A 860 9.21 -10.51 22.77
N PHE A 861 8.06 -11.18 22.79
CA PHE A 861 6.90 -10.81 23.62
C PHE A 861 6.90 -11.58 24.94
N LEU A 862 6.46 -10.90 25.99
CA LEU A 862 6.31 -11.53 27.30
C LEU A 862 5.12 -12.49 27.31
N VAL A 863 5.38 -13.77 27.60
CA VAL A 863 4.35 -14.81 27.73
C VAL A 863 3.98 -15.04 29.19
N MET A 864 4.97 -15.27 30.07
CA MET A 864 4.76 -15.48 31.51
C MET A 864 5.87 -14.86 32.33
N SER A 865 5.56 -14.47 33.57
CA SER A 865 6.52 -13.93 34.54
C SER A 865 6.16 -14.39 35.95
N ASN A 866 7.17 -14.63 36.78
CA ASN A 866 6.98 -14.94 38.20
C ASN A 866 6.36 -13.76 38.99
N GLN A 867 6.72 -12.52 38.64
CA GLN A 867 6.21 -11.31 39.29
C GLN A 867 4.79 -10.94 38.88
N ARG A 868 3.94 -10.62 39.87
CA ARG A 868 2.53 -10.23 39.66
C ARG A 868 2.37 -8.91 38.90
N ASP A 869 3.28 -7.96 39.08
CA ASP A 869 3.23 -6.67 38.39
C ASP A 869 3.43 -6.81 36.87
N HIS A 870 4.08 -7.89 36.44
CA HIS A 870 4.28 -8.21 35.03
C HIS A 870 3.09 -8.93 34.39
N TRP A 871 2.11 -9.43 35.16
CA TRP A 871 0.94 -10.10 34.61
C TRP A 871 0.10 -9.15 33.75
N LYS A 872 0.03 -7.87 34.16
CA LYS A 872 -0.58 -6.80 33.36
C LYS A 872 0.24 -6.40 32.13
N LYS A 873 1.48 -6.87 32.01
CA LYS A 873 2.40 -6.58 30.88
C LYS A 873 2.52 -7.76 29.90
N VAL A 874 1.85 -8.89 30.15
CA VAL A 874 1.82 -10.03 29.22
C VAL A 874 1.27 -9.60 27.86
N GLY A 875 1.92 -10.02 26.79
CA GLY A 875 1.59 -9.62 25.41
C GLY A 875 2.28 -8.33 24.92
N LEU A 876 2.95 -7.57 25.80
CA LEU A 876 3.79 -6.45 25.41
C LEU A 876 5.17 -6.93 24.93
N PHE A 877 5.79 -6.12 24.08
CA PHE A 877 7.16 -6.35 23.63
C PHE A 877 8.11 -6.26 24.84
N PHE A 878 9.06 -7.19 24.92
CA PHE A 878 9.93 -7.33 26.09
C PHE A 878 10.85 -6.12 26.28
N GLY A 879 11.19 -5.38 25.21
CA GLY A 879 11.90 -4.10 25.30
C GLY A 879 11.12 -3.00 26.04
N ASP A 880 9.80 -3.12 26.16
CA ASP A 880 8.96 -2.21 26.95
C ASP A 880 8.78 -2.69 28.41
N VAL A 881 9.03 -3.97 28.68
CA VAL A 881 8.98 -4.57 30.02
C VAL A 881 10.32 -4.40 30.74
N ASP A 882 11.40 -4.87 30.12
CA ASP A 882 12.79 -4.72 30.58
C ASP A 882 13.69 -4.37 29.36
N PRO A 883 13.86 -3.06 29.06
CA PRO A 883 14.63 -2.60 27.90
C PRO A 883 16.08 -3.06 27.97
N TYR A 884 16.65 -3.09 29.17
CA TYR A 884 18.04 -3.44 29.39
C TYR A 884 18.29 -4.91 29.09
N LEU A 885 17.37 -5.80 29.46
CA LEU A 885 17.54 -7.24 29.24
C LEU A 885 17.35 -7.56 27.76
N MET A 886 16.33 -6.95 27.12
CA MET A 886 16.11 -7.14 25.69
C MET A 886 17.33 -6.69 24.87
N HIS A 887 17.92 -5.54 25.20
CA HIS A 887 19.15 -5.08 24.55
C HIS A 887 20.32 -6.04 24.78
N ALA A 888 20.48 -6.60 25.99
CA ALA A 888 21.50 -7.60 26.27
C ALA A 888 21.27 -8.90 25.48
N LEU A 889 20.03 -9.36 25.35
CA LEU A 889 19.67 -10.54 24.54
C LEU A 889 19.96 -10.30 23.05
N TYR A 890 19.71 -9.09 22.55
CA TYR A 890 20.04 -8.67 21.19
C TYR A 890 21.55 -8.58 20.95
N ASN A 891 22.31 -7.93 21.84
CA ASN A 891 23.77 -7.79 21.71
C ASN A 891 24.51 -9.15 21.76
N ASN A 892 23.99 -10.11 22.54
CA ASN A 892 24.50 -11.49 22.56
C ASN A 892 24.00 -12.36 21.39
N SER A 893 23.37 -11.74 20.39
CA SER A 893 22.87 -12.40 19.17
C SER A 893 21.84 -13.51 19.43
N ILE A 894 21.06 -13.45 20.52
CA ILE A 894 19.95 -14.41 20.77
C ILE A 894 18.76 -14.08 19.86
N TYR A 895 18.48 -12.78 19.74
CA TYR A 895 17.53 -12.22 18.78
C TYR A 895 18.27 -11.48 17.68
N ALA A 896 17.75 -11.58 16.47
CA ALA A 896 18.07 -10.69 15.37
C ALA A 896 16.90 -9.76 15.10
N ARG A 897 17.21 -8.53 14.64
CA ARG A 897 16.21 -7.53 14.24
C ARG A 897 16.19 -7.42 12.72
N ARG A 898 15.01 -7.47 12.12
CA ARG A 898 14.80 -7.11 10.71
C ARG A 898 13.86 -5.90 10.67
N GLN A 899 14.24 -4.89 9.92
CA GLN A 899 13.38 -3.73 9.66
C GLN A 899 12.70 -3.92 8.31
N SER A 900 11.39 -3.70 8.27
CA SER A 900 10.57 -3.71 7.06
C SER A 900 9.85 -2.37 6.91
N PHE A 901 9.70 -1.92 5.67
CA PHE A 901 9.01 -0.67 5.34
C PHE A 901 7.58 -0.99 4.92
N GLN A 902 6.61 -0.30 5.51
CA GLN A 902 5.22 -0.40 5.13
C GLN A 902 4.80 0.88 4.40
N TYR A 903 4.62 0.77 3.08
CA TYR A 903 4.28 1.89 2.21
C TYR A 903 2.78 2.23 2.18
N GLN A 904 1.94 1.39 2.77
CA GLN A 904 0.47 1.51 2.73
C GLN A 904 -0.15 1.86 4.10
N SER A 905 0.62 2.40 5.04
CA SER A 905 0.11 2.82 6.36
C SER A 905 -0.57 4.20 6.33
N ALA A 906 -1.51 4.41 7.23
CA ALA A 906 -2.09 5.72 7.53
C ALA A 906 -1.39 6.30 8.78
N CYS A 907 -0.97 7.57 8.71
CA CYS A 907 -0.45 8.32 9.86
C CYS A 907 -1.26 9.58 10.07
N GLU A 908 -1.43 9.95 11.34
CA GLU A 908 -1.95 11.26 11.70
C GLU A 908 -1.01 12.35 11.16
N PRO A 909 -1.55 13.39 10.50
CA PRO A 909 -0.70 14.44 9.95
C PRO A 909 -0.05 15.22 11.09
N VAL A 910 1.29 15.28 11.09
CA VAL A 910 2.02 16.16 12.01
C VAL A 910 1.59 17.59 11.73
N SER A 911 1.01 18.26 12.73
CA SER A 911 0.66 19.67 12.62
C SER A 911 1.94 20.48 12.39
N SER A 912 2.22 20.82 11.13
CA SER A 912 3.35 21.70 10.82
C SER A 912 3.04 23.06 11.45
N SER A 913 3.86 23.50 12.39
CA SER A 913 3.78 24.80 13.08
C SER A 913 4.04 26.01 12.16
N HIS A 914 3.98 25.81 10.84
CA HIS A 914 4.12 26.83 9.82
C HIS A 914 2.76 27.40 9.39
N THR A 915 1.94 27.83 10.35
CA THR A 915 0.99 28.93 10.08
C THR A 915 1.78 30.23 9.99
N GLY A 916 2.63 30.32 8.98
CA GLY A 916 3.27 31.56 8.56
C GLY A 916 2.25 32.41 7.81
N ALA A 917 1.26 32.94 8.52
CA ALA A 917 0.61 34.16 8.09
C ALA A 917 1.68 35.25 8.16
N ALA A 918 2.43 35.43 7.06
CA ALA A 918 3.25 36.63 6.92
C ALA A 918 2.26 37.80 6.96
N PRO A 919 2.32 38.68 7.98
CA PRO A 919 1.52 39.90 7.93
C PRO A 919 1.98 40.63 6.67
N ARG A 920 1.04 41.08 5.84
CA ARG A 920 1.34 41.99 4.73
C ARG A 920 2.18 43.12 5.31
N GLY A 921 3.44 43.23 4.89
CA GLY A 921 4.29 44.36 5.25
C GLY A 921 3.60 45.62 4.77
N ILE A 922 2.99 46.36 5.69
CA ILE A 922 2.56 47.73 5.45
C ILE A 922 3.84 48.52 5.23
N PHE A 923 4.01 49.05 4.03
CA PHE A 923 5.07 49.99 3.72
C PHE A 923 4.84 51.24 4.57
N VAL A 924 5.64 51.42 5.63
CA VAL A 924 5.65 52.65 6.42
C VAL A 924 6.47 53.66 5.60
N PRO A 925 5.88 54.74 5.09
CA PRO A 925 6.62 55.74 4.33
C PRO A 925 7.69 56.38 5.22
N SER A 926 8.81 56.75 4.62
CA SER A 926 9.84 57.50 5.36
C SER A 926 9.32 58.89 5.73
N ILE A 927 9.91 59.53 6.75
CA ILE A 927 9.54 60.90 7.17
C ILE A 927 9.67 61.91 6.01
N ALA A 928 10.45 61.59 4.96
CA ALA A 928 10.55 62.39 3.75
C ALA A 928 9.31 62.30 2.83
N ASP A 929 8.59 61.16 2.84
CA ASP A 929 7.38 60.95 2.03
C ASP A 929 6.15 61.61 2.66
N MET A 930 6.12 61.71 4.00
CA MET A 930 5.01 62.29 4.77
C MET A 930 4.88 63.83 4.59
N LEU A 931 5.92 64.49 4.08
CA LEU A 931 5.99 65.95 3.93
C LEU A 931 5.62 66.48 2.53
N SER A 932 5.34 65.60 1.57
CA SER A 932 4.92 66.05 0.23
C SER A 932 3.39 66.23 0.15
N LEU A 933 2.94 67.49 0.14
CA LEU A 933 1.52 67.85 -0.04
C LEU A 933 0.94 67.36 -1.39
N ALA A 934 1.80 67.10 -2.38
CA ALA A 934 1.42 66.60 -3.70
C ALA A 934 1.03 65.10 -3.69
N TRP A 935 1.56 64.30 -2.76
CA TRP A 935 1.21 62.89 -2.66
C TRP A 935 -0.13 62.69 -1.96
N TRP A 936 -0.40 63.46 -0.90
CA TRP A 936 -1.71 63.43 -0.23
C TRP A 936 -2.86 63.86 -1.15
N THR A 937 -2.65 64.87 -1.99
CA THR A 937 -3.70 65.34 -2.91
C THR A 937 -3.94 64.36 -4.06
N SER A 938 -2.89 63.72 -4.59
CA SER A 938 -3.02 62.71 -5.65
C SER A 938 -3.60 61.40 -5.13
N ALA A 939 -3.19 60.92 -3.95
CA ALA A 939 -3.74 59.73 -3.32
C ALA A 939 -5.20 59.92 -2.87
N ALA A 940 -5.55 61.08 -2.31
CA ALA A 940 -6.93 61.39 -1.96
C ALA A 940 -7.83 61.56 -3.20
N ALA A 941 -7.34 62.23 -4.25
CA ALA A 941 -8.07 62.35 -5.51
C ALA A 941 -8.28 60.98 -6.18
N TRP A 942 -7.25 60.12 -6.16
CA TRP A 942 -7.34 58.77 -6.70
C TRP A 942 -8.30 57.89 -5.90
N SER A 943 -8.27 57.98 -4.57
CA SER A 943 -9.23 57.27 -3.70
C SER A 943 -10.66 57.72 -3.93
N VAL A 944 -10.91 59.02 -4.11
CA VAL A 944 -12.25 59.57 -4.35
C VAL A 944 -12.77 59.17 -5.73
N VAL A 945 -11.90 59.20 -6.75
CA VAL A 945 -12.24 58.74 -8.11
C VAL A 945 -12.52 57.23 -8.12
N GLN A 946 -11.73 56.45 -7.36
CA GLN A 946 -11.93 55.02 -7.21
C GLN A 946 -13.24 54.73 -6.48
N GLN A 947 -13.59 55.47 -5.42
CA GLN A 947 -14.88 55.33 -4.74
C GLN A 947 -16.08 55.80 -5.57
N LEU A 948 -15.91 56.82 -6.43
CA LEU A 948 -16.95 57.26 -7.37
C LEU A 948 -17.17 56.23 -8.49
N LEU A 949 -16.10 55.62 -9.01
CA LEU A 949 -16.19 54.56 -10.04
C LEU A 949 -16.75 53.26 -9.46
N TYR A 950 -16.35 52.87 -8.24
CA TYR A 950 -16.92 51.72 -7.55
C TYR A 950 -18.39 51.95 -7.18
N GLY A 951 -18.75 53.17 -6.76
CA GLY A 951 -20.14 53.55 -6.45
C GLY A 951 -21.06 53.65 -7.66
N LEU A 952 -20.52 53.94 -8.85
CA LEU A 952 -21.29 53.95 -10.12
C LEU A 952 -21.43 52.56 -10.74
N ALA A 953 -20.50 51.63 -10.48
CA ALA A 953 -20.48 50.30 -11.09
C ALA A 953 -21.19 49.22 -10.25
N TYR A 954 -21.34 49.40 -8.93
CA TYR A 954 -21.88 48.37 -8.03
C TYR A 954 -22.97 48.93 -7.11
N ASN A 955 -24.23 48.77 -7.54
CA ASN A 955 -25.42 48.99 -6.73
C ASN A 955 -26.00 47.65 -6.24
N SER A 956 -25.15 46.81 -5.63
CA SER A 956 -25.60 45.63 -4.89
C SER A 956 -24.74 45.41 -3.66
N TRP A 957 -25.43 45.18 -2.55
CA TRP A 957 -24.93 45.02 -1.20
C TRP A 957 -23.98 43.82 -1.13
N LEU A 958 -22.78 44.02 -0.57
CA LEU A 958 -21.79 42.97 -0.31
C LEU A 958 -22.36 41.92 0.65
N TYR A 959 -22.75 40.76 0.14
CA TYR A 959 -22.56 39.50 0.85
C TYR A 959 -21.09 39.10 0.63
N THR A 960 -20.22 39.53 1.55
CA THR A 960 -18.96 38.82 1.76
C THR A 960 -19.32 37.54 2.49
N GLY A 961 -19.53 36.46 1.74
CA GLY A 961 -19.39 35.13 2.31
C GLY A 961 -17.96 35.02 2.82
N ASP A 962 -17.79 35.09 4.13
CA ASP A 962 -16.61 34.54 4.77
C ASP A 962 -16.56 33.08 4.33
N VAL A 963 -15.71 32.77 3.34
CA VAL A 963 -15.20 31.40 3.21
C VAL A 963 -14.29 31.25 4.41
N LEU A 964 -14.92 30.94 5.55
CA LEU A 964 -14.27 30.19 6.60
C LEU A 964 -13.63 29.01 5.86
N ALA A 965 -12.30 29.03 5.77
CA ALA A 965 -11.54 27.82 5.55
C ALA A 965 -11.82 26.96 6.77
N ASP A 966 -13.01 26.36 6.76
CA ASP A 966 -13.48 25.45 7.78
C ASP A 966 -12.44 24.34 7.86
N GLY A 967 -12.18 23.91 9.09
CA GLY A 967 -11.00 23.15 9.47
C GLY A 967 -10.57 22.17 8.38
N PHE A 968 -9.28 22.19 8.04
CA PHE A 968 -8.67 20.97 7.55
C PHE A 968 -8.90 19.95 8.68
N ASP A 969 -10.00 19.19 8.61
CA ASP A 969 -10.08 17.90 9.27
C ASP A 969 -8.76 17.22 8.95
N GLN A 970 -8.01 16.94 10.01
CA GLN A 970 -6.74 16.23 9.95
C GLN A 970 -7.04 14.82 9.47
N LYS A 971 -7.31 14.67 8.17
CA LYS A 971 -7.41 13.36 7.53
C LYS A 971 -6.04 12.74 7.67
N GLU A 972 -6.01 11.54 8.25
CA GLU A 972 -4.85 10.67 8.24
C GLU A 972 -4.28 10.67 6.81
N SER A 973 -2.98 10.92 6.69
CA SER A 973 -2.30 10.92 5.40
C SER A 973 -1.60 9.59 5.21
N SER A 974 -1.50 9.12 3.96
CA SER A 974 -0.70 7.93 3.69
C SER A 974 0.78 8.22 3.99
N CYS A 975 1.36 7.42 4.88
CA CYS A 975 2.74 7.56 5.33
C CYS A 975 3.48 6.22 5.17
N VAL A 976 4.81 6.29 5.17
CA VAL A 976 5.64 5.10 5.25
C VAL A 976 5.97 4.88 6.72
N THR A 977 5.64 3.71 7.25
CA THR A 977 6.05 3.31 8.61
C THR A 977 7.18 2.30 8.55
N ILE A 978 8.14 2.42 9.45
CA ILE A 978 9.13 1.36 9.69
C ILE A 978 8.59 0.46 10.79
N GLN A 979 8.73 -0.83 10.55
CA GLN A 979 8.47 -1.86 11.54
C GLN A 979 9.74 -2.63 11.80
N SER A 980 10.06 -2.80 13.08
CA SER A 980 11.12 -3.70 13.51
C SER A 980 10.49 -5.01 13.96
N GLN A 981 10.93 -6.13 13.41
CA GLN A 981 10.54 -7.46 13.89
C GLN A 981 11.77 -8.18 14.45
N PHE A 982 11.55 -8.98 15.49
CA PHE A 982 12.58 -9.80 16.12
C PHE A 982 12.30 -11.28 15.86
N TYR A 983 13.37 -12.06 15.74
CA TYR A 983 13.31 -13.51 15.57
C TYR A 983 14.56 -14.16 16.15
N PHE A 984 14.48 -15.46 16.45
CA PHE A 984 15.61 -16.23 16.96
C PHE A 984 16.70 -16.48 15.90
N THR A 985 17.96 -16.30 16.29
CA THR A 985 19.13 -16.69 15.49
C THR A 985 19.45 -18.19 15.65
N ASN A 986 20.24 -18.77 14.74
CA ASN A 986 20.65 -20.19 14.83
C ASN A 986 21.80 -20.47 15.83
N THR A 987 22.14 -19.53 16.72
CA THR A 987 23.24 -19.71 17.68
C THR A 987 22.83 -20.48 18.94
N THR A 988 23.84 -20.88 19.73
CA THR A 988 23.80 -21.85 20.84
C THR A 988 22.61 -21.71 21.79
N ASN A 989 22.07 -22.86 22.25
CA ASN A 989 20.84 -22.92 23.05
C ASN A 989 20.90 -22.30 24.46
N SER A 990 22.07 -21.94 24.99
CA SER A 990 22.21 -21.39 26.36
C SER A 990 23.30 -20.33 26.49
N TYR A 991 22.99 -19.26 27.21
CA TYR A 991 23.91 -18.15 27.49
C TYR A 991 23.92 -17.84 28.97
N ASN A 992 25.12 -17.63 29.53
CA ASN A 992 25.30 -17.05 30.86
C ASN A 992 26.12 -15.78 30.69
N VAL A 993 25.55 -14.62 31.02
CA VAL A 993 26.18 -13.33 30.73
C VAL A 993 26.02 -12.40 31.92
N LEU A 994 27.11 -11.71 32.25
CA LEU A 994 27.10 -10.57 33.16
C LEU A 994 26.75 -9.32 32.35
N GLN A 995 25.60 -8.72 32.64
CA GLN A 995 25.23 -7.42 32.09
C GLN A 995 25.82 -6.33 32.98
N ASP A 996 26.72 -5.52 32.43
CA ASP A 996 27.30 -4.37 33.11
C ASP A 996 26.64 -3.07 32.63
N CYS A 997 26.09 -2.31 33.57
CA CYS A 997 25.48 -0.99 33.38
C CYS A 997 26.35 0.14 33.99
N GLY A 998 27.65 -0.12 34.17
CA GLY A 998 28.64 0.82 34.70
C GLY A 998 28.71 0.82 36.22
N ASN A 999 27.63 1.26 36.89
CA ASN A 999 27.57 1.33 38.37
C ASN A 999 26.89 0.11 39.02
N CYS A 1000 26.24 -0.72 38.21
CA CYS A 1000 25.64 -1.97 38.66
C CYS A 1000 25.79 -3.01 37.57
N SER A 1001 25.87 -4.25 38.02
CA SER A 1001 25.84 -5.42 37.15
C SER A 1001 24.74 -6.34 37.60
N ARG A 1002 24.16 -7.09 36.66
CA ARG A 1002 23.29 -8.23 36.97
C ARG A 1002 23.73 -9.46 36.19
N LEU A 1003 23.57 -10.62 36.80
CA LEU A 1003 23.71 -11.89 36.09
C LEU A 1003 22.37 -12.27 35.46
N PHE A 1004 22.43 -12.75 34.22
CA PHE A 1004 21.29 -13.41 33.60
C PHE A 1004 21.71 -14.65 32.81
N HIS A 1005 20.79 -15.60 32.76
CA HIS A 1005 20.92 -16.82 32.01
C HIS A 1005 19.69 -17.02 31.12
N ALA A 1006 19.93 -17.32 29.84
CA ALA A 1006 18.87 -17.57 28.87
C ALA A 1006 19.02 -18.96 28.27
N LYS A 1007 17.93 -19.74 28.23
CA LYS A 1007 17.88 -21.10 27.67
C LYS A 1007 16.63 -21.26 26.80
N ARG A 1008 16.82 -21.68 25.55
CA ARG A 1008 15.70 -22.07 24.68
C ARG A 1008 15.10 -23.40 25.11
N ILE A 1009 13.78 -23.47 25.12
CA ILE A 1009 13.01 -24.68 25.43
C ILE A 1009 12.82 -25.48 24.14
N GLU A 1010 13.21 -26.76 24.13
CA GLU A 1010 13.11 -27.59 22.93
C GLU A 1010 11.63 -27.86 22.56
N ASN A 1011 11.34 -28.11 21.28
CA ASN A 1011 9.99 -28.31 20.74
C ASN A 1011 8.99 -27.14 20.97
N THR A 1012 9.47 -25.93 21.27
CA THR A 1012 8.63 -24.73 21.43
C THR A 1012 9.31 -23.49 20.86
N ASN A 1013 8.57 -22.40 20.72
CA ASN A 1013 9.11 -21.06 20.41
C ASN A 1013 9.47 -20.24 21.67
N LEU A 1014 9.67 -20.88 22.84
CA LEU A 1014 9.90 -20.19 24.10
C LEU A 1014 11.38 -20.09 24.48
N LEU A 1015 11.74 -18.94 25.04
CA LEU A 1015 13.01 -18.65 25.70
C LEU A 1015 12.75 -18.47 27.20
N PHE A 1016 13.39 -19.32 28.00
CA PHE A 1016 13.42 -19.20 29.46
C PHE A 1016 14.59 -18.31 29.88
N VAL A 1017 14.29 -17.18 30.52
CA VAL A 1017 15.28 -16.22 30.99
C VAL A 1017 15.17 -16.06 32.49
N VAL A 1018 16.30 -16.23 33.18
CA VAL A 1018 16.45 -16.01 34.62
C VAL A 1018 17.45 -14.89 34.82
N ALA A 1019 17.06 -13.83 35.52
CA ALA A 1019 17.90 -12.66 35.74
C ALA A 1019 17.81 -12.18 37.19
N GLU A 1020 18.89 -11.60 37.71
CA GLU A 1020 18.84 -10.84 38.97
C GLU A 1020 18.09 -9.52 38.76
N THR A 1021 17.41 -9.04 39.80
CA THR A 1021 16.86 -7.70 39.78
C THR A 1021 17.98 -6.67 39.68
N LEU A 1022 17.82 -5.72 38.75
CA LEU A 1022 18.81 -4.67 38.56
C LEU A 1022 18.65 -3.63 39.68
N PRO A 1023 19.69 -3.35 40.49
CA PRO A 1023 19.57 -2.42 41.61
C PRO A 1023 19.62 -0.94 41.20
N CYS A 1024 19.89 -0.63 39.91
CA CYS A 1024 19.92 0.74 39.40
C CYS A 1024 18.57 1.19 38.84
N SER A 1025 18.23 2.46 39.06
CA SER A 1025 17.02 3.09 38.54
C SER A 1025 17.09 3.50 37.06
N SER A 1026 18.28 3.65 36.47
CA SER A 1026 18.45 3.94 35.04
C SER A 1026 19.81 3.47 34.52
N CYS A 1027 19.83 2.88 33.33
CA CYS A 1027 21.03 2.53 32.58
C CYS A 1027 20.93 3.23 31.22
N GLU A 1028 22.01 3.89 30.77
CA GLU A 1028 22.03 4.63 29.50
C GLU A 1028 22.16 3.66 28.30
N ILE A 1029 21.09 2.91 28.02
CA ILE A 1029 21.00 2.00 26.88
C ILE A 1029 19.81 2.41 26.02
N GLU A 1030 20.00 2.37 24.69
CA GLU A 1030 18.93 2.62 23.73
C GLU A 1030 17.79 1.62 23.91
N ARG A 1031 16.57 2.13 24.11
CA ARG A 1031 15.37 1.30 24.21
C ARG A 1031 15.02 0.76 22.83
N LEU A 1032 15.14 -0.55 22.66
CA LEU A 1032 14.63 -1.25 21.49
C LEU A 1032 13.09 -1.20 21.55
N THR A 1033 12.47 -0.67 20.50
CA THR A 1033 11.02 -0.63 20.35
C THR A 1033 10.60 -1.41 19.10
N GLN A 1034 9.42 -2.01 19.18
CA GLN A 1034 8.76 -2.69 18.06
C GLN A 1034 7.66 -1.83 17.41
N VAL A 1035 7.46 -0.61 17.92
CA VAL A 1035 6.35 0.27 17.54
C VAL A 1035 6.54 0.73 16.09
N LYS A 1036 5.43 0.85 15.36
CA LYS A 1036 5.39 1.48 14.04
C LYS A 1036 5.83 2.94 14.20
N THR A 1037 7.00 3.27 13.69
CA THR A 1037 7.47 4.66 13.67
C THR A 1037 7.27 5.23 12.28
N GLU A 1038 6.83 6.48 12.20
CA GLU A 1038 6.81 7.19 10.92
C GLU A 1038 8.25 7.30 10.42
N PHE A 1039 8.47 6.87 9.18
CA PHE A 1039 9.76 7.05 8.55
C PHE A 1039 9.93 8.52 8.16
N GLN A 1040 10.81 9.22 8.87
CA GLN A 1040 11.33 10.50 8.42
C GLN A 1040 12.63 10.23 7.64
N GLU A 1041 12.57 10.45 6.33
CA GLU A 1041 13.70 10.25 5.44
C GLU A 1041 14.73 11.35 5.67
N GLU A 1042 15.73 11.08 6.53
CA GLU A 1042 16.77 12.07 6.88
C GLU A 1042 17.68 12.44 5.69
N ASP A 1043 17.92 11.49 4.77
CA ASP A 1043 18.60 11.76 3.49
C ASP A 1043 18.08 10.84 2.36
N PRO A 1044 17.30 11.38 1.39
CA PRO A 1044 16.81 10.62 0.23
C PRO A 1044 17.92 10.14 -0.71
N CYS A 1045 19.15 10.63 -0.52
CA CYS A 1045 20.25 10.43 -1.43
C CYS A 1045 21.01 9.11 -1.24
N GLU A 1046 20.92 8.46 -0.07
CA GLU A 1046 21.63 7.19 0.19
C GLU A 1046 20.99 5.99 -0.55
N VAL A 1047 19.67 6.04 -0.75
CA VAL A 1047 18.89 4.92 -1.32
C VAL A 1047 18.98 4.83 -2.85
N LEU A 1048 19.38 5.92 -3.52
CA LEU A 1048 19.47 5.99 -4.98
C LEU A 1048 20.62 5.19 -5.58
N ASN A 1049 21.63 4.83 -4.78
CA ASN A 1049 22.85 4.20 -5.28
C ASN A 1049 22.61 2.79 -5.87
N SER A 1050 21.42 2.21 -5.70
CA SER A 1050 21.03 0.94 -6.33
C SER A 1050 19.58 0.98 -6.85
N ALA A 1051 19.33 1.67 -7.96
CA ALA A 1051 18.06 1.54 -8.66
C ALA A 1051 17.81 0.07 -9.04
N ARG A 1052 16.60 -0.42 -8.75
CA ARG A 1052 16.20 -1.81 -9.04
C ARG A 1052 16.14 -2.03 -10.56
N TYR A 1053 16.42 -3.27 -10.98
CA TYR A 1053 16.33 -3.66 -12.39
C TYR A 1053 14.88 -3.59 -12.88
N ARG A 1054 14.66 -3.11 -14.09
CA ARG A 1054 13.33 -3.03 -14.72
C ARG A 1054 13.47 -3.04 -16.24
N ARG A 1055 12.37 -3.28 -16.93
CA ARG A 1055 12.28 -3.27 -18.38
C ARG A 1055 11.21 -2.29 -18.83
N GLY A 1056 11.61 -1.25 -19.55
CA GLY A 1056 10.64 -0.31 -20.13
C GLY A 1056 9.88 -0.90 -21.33
N PRO A 1057 8.83 -0.20 -21.80
CA PRO A 1057 8.07 -0.61 -22.97
C PRO A 1057 8.96 -0.79 -24.21
N THR A 1058 8.63 -1.79 -25.04
CA THR A 1058 9.43 -2.13 -26.23
C THR A 1058 9.23 -1.17 -27.39
N GLU A 1059 8.02 -0.63 -27.54
CA GLU A 1059 7.66 0.30 -28.60
C GLU A 1059 7.53 1.73 -28.06
N CYS A 1060 7.98 2.68 -28.87
CA CYS A 1060 7.96 4.11 -28.57
C CYS A 1060 7.56 4.90 -29.82
N TRP A 1061 6.72 5.90 -29.64
CA TRP A 1061 6.20 6.75 -30.72
C TRP A 1061 6.56 8.23 -30.46
N ASP A 1062 7.79 8.64 -30.81
CA ASP A 1062 8.33 9.97 -30.49
C ASP A 1062 8.49 10.91 -31.70
N TYR A 1063 8.78 10.35 -32.87
CA TYR A 1063 9.10 11.11 -34.08
C TYR A 1063 8.43 10.55 -35.34
N ASN A 1064 7.82 11.45 -36.11
CA ASN A 1064 7.36 11.17 -37.47
C ASN A 1064 7.71 12.35 -38.40
N ILE A 1065 8.08 12.05 -39.64
CA ILE A 1065 8.47 13.06 -40.65
C ILE A 1065 7.26 13.92 -41.08
N TRP A 1066 6.06 13.33 -41.07
CA TRP A 1066 4.81 13.97 -41.50
C TRP A 1066 4.08 14.71 -40.37
N GLU A 1067 4.71 14.82 -39.20
CA GLU A 1067 4.16 15.54 -38.07
C GLU A 1067 3.95 17.03 -38.40
N ASN A 1068 2.77 17.53 -38.08
CA ASN A 1068 2.47 18.95 -38.17
C ASN A 1068 3.12 19.69 -36.98
N THR A 1069 4.14 20.46 -37.28
CA THR A 1069 4.89 21.27 -36.30
C THR A 1069 4.56 22.76 -36.37
N SER A 1070 3.59 23.18 -37.20
CA SER A 1070 3.25 24.59 -37.36
C SER A 1070 2.36 25.12 -36.24
N GLU A 1071 1.65 24.25 -35.54
CA GLU A 1071 0.80 24.61 -34.41
C GLU A 1071 1.59 24.63 -33.11
N CYS A 1072 1.92 25.83 -32.61
CA CYS A 1072 2.74 26.04 -31.42
C CYS A 1072 2.13 26.99 -30.35
N GLY A 1073 0.81 27.20 -30.37
CA GLY A 1073 0.07 27.94 -29.34
C GLY A 1073 -0.94 28.95 -29.91
N ARG A 1074 -2.07 29.18 -29.21
CA ARG A 1074 -3.06 30.24 -29.51
C ARG A 1074 -2.87 31.42 -28.58
N GLY A 1075 -1.79 32.17 -28.76
CA GLY A 1075 -1.71 33.52 -28.20
C GLY A 1075 -2.58 34.44 -29.05
N HIS A 1076 -3.77 34.80 -28.61
CA HIS A 1076 -4.48 35.94 -29.22
C HIS A 1076 -3.71 37.21 -28.88
N SER A 1077 -2.71 37.56 -29.70
CA SER A 1077 -2.32 38.96 -29.80
C SER A 1077 -3.51 39.67 -30.41
N LEU A 1078 -4.23 40.46 -29.63
CA LEU A 1078 -5.14 41.46 -30.18
C LEU A 1078 -4.28 42.39 -31.04
N GLN A 1079 -4.18 42.10 -32.34
CA GLN A 1079 -3.72 43.09 -33.30
C GLN A 1079 -4.77 44.19 -33.26
N SER A 1080 -4.49 45.24 -32.49
CA SER A 1080 -5.31 46.45 -32.49
C SER A 1080 -5.32 46.95 -33.92
N SER A 1081 -6.48 46.95 -34.56
CA SER A 1081 -6.56 47.46 -35.93
C SER A 1081 -6.13 48.92 -35.89
N ILE A 1082 -5.15 49.27 -36.73
CA ILE A 1082 -4.61 50.63 -36.83
C ILE A 1082 -5.76 51.63 -37.05
N GLY A 1083 -6.82 51.20 -37.75
CA GLY A 1083 -8.03 51.99 -37.97
C GLY A 1083 -8.81 52.31 -36.68
N ILE A 1084 -8.92 51.39 -35.72
CA ILE A 1084 -9.61 51.64 -34.45
C ILE A 1084 -8.80 52.60 -33.57
N LEU A 1085 -7.47 52.46 -33.54
CA LEU A 1085 -6.60 53.39 -32.82
C LEU A 1085 -6.66 54.81 -33.40
N PHE A 1086 -6.62 54.95 -34.73
CA PHE A 1086 -6.82 56.26 -35.37
C PHE A 1086 -8.21 56.84 -35.08
N SER A 1087 -9.25 56.01 -35.05
CA SER A 1087 -10.62 56.45 -34.77
C SER A 1087 -10.78 56.93 -33.33
N ILE A 1088 -10.22 56.21 -32.37
CA ILE A 1088 -10.21 56.58 -30.95
C ILE A 1088 -9.43 57.89 -30.74
N GLN A 1089 -8.31 58.05 -31.45
CA GLN A 1089 -7.49 59.26 -31.36
C GLN A 1089 -8.20 60.47 -32.00
N LEU A 1090 -8.94 60.26 -33.09
CA LEU A 1090 -9.77 61.29 -33.71
C LEU A 1090 -10.94 61.70 -32.80
N ILE A 1091 -11.59 60.73 -32.16
CA ILE A 1091 -12.67 60.95 -31.19
C ILE A 1091 -12.16 61.71 -29.96
N LEU A 1092 -10.98 61.35 -29.45
CA LEU A 1092 -10.33 62.06 -28.33
C LEU A 1092 -9.96 63.51 -28.71
N THR A 1093 -9.51 63.76 -29.94
CA THR A 1093 -9.25 65.14 -30.41
C THR A 1093 -10.53 65.95 -30.59
N LEU A 1094 -11.63 65.30 -31.00
CA LEU A 1094 -12.96 65.93 -31.14
C LEU A 1094 -13.64 66.23 -29.80
N LEU A 1095 -13.32 65.47 -28.75
CA LEU A 1095 -13.79 65.72 -27.37
C LEU A 1095 -12.97 66.79 -26.63
N SER A 1096 -11.80 67.16 -27.16
CA SER A 1096 -10.91 68.19 -26.59
C SER A 1096 -11.11 69.60 -27.18
N LEU A 1097 -12.01 69.72 -28.15
CA LEU A 1097 -12.54 70.97 -28.72
C LEU A 1097 -13.96 71.19 -28.19
#